data_AF-A0A929BVB1-F1
#
_entry.id   AF-A0A929BVB1-F1
#
_cell.length_a   1.000
_cell.length_b   1.000
_cell.length_c   1.000
_cell.angle_alpha   90.00
_cell.angle_beta   90.00
_cell.angle_gamma   90.00
#
_symmetry.space_group_name_H-M   'P 1'
#
loop_
_entity.id
_entity.type
_entity.pdbx_description
1 polymer ?
#
loop_
_entity_poly.entity_id
_entity_poly.type
_entity_poly.pdbx_seq_one_letter_code
_entity_poly.pdbx_strand_id
1 'polypeptide(L)'
;MVVEQAEKASRIWGRLRISNLSKRKKFLIGVTFVALYGLIIWYLISYIEKLVVTMTVIPAIGFIFLFGFWGYIAVNLSSFLVLLLTLYSYYGQLTTEILSLTEIFYILVLVIVAALISKQKEFIHRLYKQISKQKSEESKLIDSRDGYRNLIYRIPVGLYRTTPDGKILEASTALVEMLGFPDFESLSFVNISTELFVNPQDRVNENNLLQKEGVVRDYELRLFKRDGEMIWIRDNVRAVKDENGQILCYEGSLEDITERKLMEAAEREQRVLAEALRDTAAALSGTLEFDEVLDRILINMGHVVPHDAANIMLAEKGLAKIERSKGYIYDWEEEVRQASRFLIEDIPTLKHMHESGKPLAIPDTHESDLWVNLPHTEWMRSYAGAPIRLKGKTIGFLNLNSATPGFFTQTKAEWLQAFADQAGVAIENARMFGEIHENARQTALLNAITQTTIMAPDLEGMIQILVDRLGELISADGAYITLWDEDKNRVTPGAAYGPLRDSFSEINVEANEKTITSLVLAEGKSLVLKDAELASLQIKKSSKNCRAKSILGLPLIADEKKLGAVLITYDQPHHFSEAEISLSEQAARIIALAIYKAKLFESEKERTKELARANTIITALGNAATQVEAAIKLDRMVEILGEVLADLGLHSMVLLQSSDGENLGIHQLSESVHLVYSGAEYLHHNEQDYQLPPSGFAYYNEVINQKQIIFLENVYEMIGSIFPYLDELGPEEFDTQDSPQPDSQGFLLPLVPGKKVIGCLLIWGPDMNNQDIPAFSLFASQISVAIENARLMEKIQQIAITDDLTGLYNRRGLYEVGRLEIERTLRYEMPLAAIVMDIDHFKRVNDQHSHAIGDQVLRSFAKCVQENTRELDVVGRIGGEEFVILLPGSNHKSAQRTAARLQKLIANNVTHTSAGEIKITVSQGVAILDDSMQDLNDLVKAADRALYRAKETGRNRVVSSAFL
;
A
#
# COMPACT_ATOMS: atom_id res chain seq x y z
N MET A 1 -14.22 27.62 -40.36
CA MET A 1 -13.98 27.18 -41.76
C MET A 1 -15.24 27.04 -42.62
N VAL A 2 -16.25 26.22 -42.29
CA VAL A 2 -17.46 26.06 -43.15
C VAL A 2 -18.33 27.32 -43.23
N VAL A 3 -18.47 28.06 -42.12
CA VAL A 3 -19.20 29.35 -42.08
C VAL A 3 -18.48 30.46 -42.86
N GLU A 4 -17.15 30.43 -42.85
CA GLU A 4 -16.28 31.43 -43.49
C GLU A 4 -16.20 31.24 -45.02
N GLN A 5 -16.34 30.00 -45.50
CA GLN A 5 -16.49 29.73 -46.93
C GLN A 5 -17.88 30.05 -47.47
N ALA A 6 -18.93 29.92 -46.64
CA ALA A 6 -20.30 30.33 -47.01
C ALA A 6 -20.41 31.86 -47.22
N GLU A 7 -19.70 32.66 -46.42
CA GLU A 7 -19.61 34.12 -46.62
C GLU A 7 -18.80 34.50 -47.88
N LYS A 8 -17.75 33.75 -48.21
CA LYS A 8 -16.98 33.95 -49.45
C LYS A 8 -17.78 33.61 -50.70
N ALA A 9 -18.59 32.54 -50.67
CA ALA A 9 -19.47 32.17 -51.78
C ALA A 9 -20.60 33.21 -52.01
N SER A 10 -21.17 33.76 -50.92
CA SER A 10 -22.14 34.86 -50.96
C SER A 10 -21.58 36.13 -51.64
N ARG A 11 -20.32 36.48 -51.37
CA ARG A 11 -19.64 37.64 -51.99
C ARG A 11 -19.34 37.45 -53.48
N ILE A 12 -19.11 36.22 -53.94
CA ILE A 12 -18.89 35.92 -55.36
C ILE A 12 -20.20 36.01 -56.15
N TRP A 13 -21.33 35.60 -55.55
CA TRP A 13 -22.65 35.69 -56.17
C TRP A 13 -23.11 37.13 -56.45
N GLY A 14 -22.69 38.09 -55.62
CA GLY A 14 -22.95 39.52 -55.82
C GLY A 14 -22.24 40.13 -57.04
N ARG A 15 -21.23 39.48 -57.62
CA ARG A 15 -20.44 40.01 -58.76
C ARG A 15 -20.84 39.44 -60.13
N LEU A 16 -21.66 38.39 -60.20
CA LEU A 16 -22.14 37.83 -61.47
C LEU A 16 -23.33 38.66 -62.00
N ARG A 17 -23.02 39.58 -62.91
CA ARG A 17 -23.97 40.40 -63.67
C ARG A 17 -24.81 39.52 -64.60
N ILE A 18 -25.87 38.89 -64.07
CA ILE A 18 -26.90 38.20 -64.86
C ILE A 18 -28.19 39.03 -64.77
N SER A 19 -28.24 40.12 -65.56
CA SER A 19 -29.34 41.10 -65.53
C SER A 19 -30.57 40.72 -66.37
N ASN A 20 -30.54 39.64 -67.16
CA ASN A 20 -31.65 39.30 -68.09
C ASN A 20 -32.37 37.96 -67.85
N LEU A 21 -32.24 37.34 -66.66
CA LEU A 21 -33.01 36.13 -66.32
C LEU A 21 -34.22 36.46 -65.42
N SER A 22 -35.41 35.98 -65.81
CA SER A 22 -36.66 36.18 -65.05
C SER A 22 -36.56 35.58 -63.63
N LYS A 23 -37.30 36.16 -62.67
CA LYS A 23 -37.27 35.76 -61.24
C LYS A 23 -37.39 34.25 -61.03
N ARG A 24 -38.20 33.55 -61.84
CA ARG A 24 -38.33 32.09 -61.80
C ARG A 24 -37.04 31.34 -62.16
N LYS A 25 -36.27 31.80 -63.15
CA LYS A 25 -35.01 31.16 -63.55
C LYS A 25 -33.89 31.37 -62.52
N LYS A 26 -33.82 32.53 -61.87
CA LYS A 26 -32.86 32.77 -60.76
C LYS A 26 -33.15 31.88 -59.55
N PHE A 27 -34.42 31.70 -59.21
CA PHE A 27 -34.83 30.77 -58.15
C PHE A 27 -34.48 29.31 -58.50
N LEU A 28 -34.77 28.89 -59.74
CA LEU A 28 -34.47 27.53 -60.20
C LEU A 28 -32.96 27.23 -60.21
N ILE A 29 -32.13 28.20 -60.61
CA ILE A 29 -30.65 28.09 -60.57
C ILE A 29 -30.15 28.02 -59.11
N GLY A 30 -30.70 28.82 -58.20
CA GLY A 30 -30.36 28.74 -56.78
C GLY A 30 -30.69 27.38 -56.16
N VAL A 31 -31.89 26.85 -56.46
CA VAL A 31 -32.31 25.52 -55.97
C VAL A 31 -31.46 24.41 -56.56
N THR A 32 -31.12 24.47 -57.85
CA THR A 32 -30.22 23.46 -58.48
C THR A 32 -28.79 23.56 -57.95
N PHE A 33 -28.29 24.75 -57.64
CA PHE A 33 -26.95 24.90 -57.06
C PHE A 33 -26.89 24.34 -55.63
N VAL A 34 -27.91 24.60 -54.80
CA VAL A 34 -28.01 24.03 -53.45
C VAL A 34 -28.17 22.51 -53.50
N ALA A 35 -28.99 21.98 -54.42
CA ALA A 35 -29.13 20.54 -54.60
C ALA A 35 -27.82 19.87 -55.07
N LEU A 36 -27.09 20.50 -56.01
CA LEU A 36 -25.82 19.98 -56.51
C LEU A 36 -24.73 20.04 -55.44
N TYR A 37 -24.66 21.13 -54.65
CA TYR A 37 -23.72 21.27 -53.55
C TYR A 37 -24.03 20.28 -52.41
N GLY A 38 -25.32 20.05 -52.12
CA GLY A 38 -25.78 19.01 -51.20
C GLY A 38 -25.41 17.60 -51.66
N LEU A 39 -25.54 17.31 -52.97
CA LEU A 39 -25.11 16.05 -53.58
C LEU A 39 -23.60 15.85 -53.50
N ILE A 40 -22.81 16.90 -53.73
CA ILE A 40 -21.34 16.86 -53.64
C ILE A 40 -20.90 16.61 -52.19
N ILE A 41 -21.50 17.30 -51.22
CA ILE A 41 -21.21 17.07 -49.80
C ILE A 41 -21.63 15.67 -49.36
N TRP A 42 -22.82 15.22 -49.75
CA TRP A 42 -23.29 13.86 -49.46
C TRP A 42 -22.39 12.79 -50.08
N TYR A 43 -21.92 13.01 -51.31
CA TYR A 43 -20.96 12.13 -51.98
C TYR A 43 -19.59 12.14 -51.28
N LEU A 44 -19.09 13.30 -50.87
CA LEU A 44 -17.83 13.43 -50.10
C LEU A 44 -17.92 12.75 -48.73
N ILE A 45 -19.04 12.91 -48.01
CA ILE A 45 -19.26 12.25 -46.72
C ILE A 45 -19.36 10.74 -46.91
N SER A 46 -20.12 10.26 -47.91
CA SER A 46 -20.19 8.84 -48.23
C SER A 46 -18.85 8.25 -48.68
N TYR A 47 -18.02 9.04 -49.38
CA TYR A 47 -16.68 8.63 -49.80
C TYR A 47 -15.73 8.57 -48.61
N ILE A 48 -15.78 9.53 -47.69
CA ILE A 48 -14.98 9.54 -46.45
C ILE A 48 -15.40 8.41 -45.52
N GLU A 49 -16.70 8.11 -45.36
CA GLU A 49 -17.18 6.97 -44.58
C GLU A 49 -16.67 5.64 -45.17
N LYS A 50 -16.70 5.48 -46.50
CA LYS A 50 -16.15 4.29 -47.16
C LYS A 50 -14.62 4.21 -47.02
N LEU A 51 -13.91 5.35 -47.05
CA LEU A 51 -12.46 5.42 -46.88
C LEU A 51 -12.04 5.08 -45.44
N VAL A 52 -12.78 5.58 -44.44
CA VAL A 52 -12.56 5.27 -43.03
C VAL A 52 -12.84 3.80 -42.77
N VAL A 53 -13.97 3.25 -43.25
CA VAL A 53 -14.28 1.82 -43.11
C VAL A 53 -13.21 0.94 -43.80
N THR A 54 -12.71 1.32 -44.97
CA THR A 54 -11.65 0.54 -45.64
C THR A 54 -10.28 0.66 -44.98
N MET A 55 -9.92 1.83 -44.41
CA MET A 55 -8.61 2.02 -43.79
C MET A 55 -8.53 1.67 -42.30
N THR A 56 -9.65 1.62 -41.56
CA THR A 56 -9.64 1.26 -40.13
C THR A 56 -10.27 -0.11 -39.87
N VAL A 57 -11.39 -0.45 -40.51
CA VAL A 57 -12.13 -1.69 -40.21
C VAL A 57 -11.48 -2.90 -40.87
N ILE A 58 -10.96 -2.80 -42.10
CA ILE A 58 -10.31 -3.93 -42.76
C ILE A 58 -8.99 -4.35 -42.07
N PRO A 59 -8.08 -3.43 -41.69
CA PRO A 59 -6.90 -3.79 -40.92
C PRO A 59 -7.24 -4.28 -39.51
N ALA A 60 -8.24 -3.67 -38.84
CA ALA A 60 -8.66 -4.10 -37.50
C ALA A 60 -9.32 -5.48 -37.49
N ILE A 61 -10.16 -5.79 -38.49
CA ILE A 61 -10.70 -7.15 -38.68
C ILE A 61 -9.57 -8.13 -38.98
N GLY A 62 -8.60 -7.75 -39.84
CA GLY A 62 -7.40 -8.55 -40.08
C GLY A 62 -6.58 -8.81 -38.80
N PHE A 63 -6.46 -7.80 -37.93
CA PHE A 63 -5.77 -7.89 -36.65
C PHE A 63 -6.51 -8.77 -35.63
N ILE A 64 -7.84 -8.66 -35.57
CA ILE A 64 -8.72 -9.48 -34.72
C ILE A 64 -8.71 -10.94 -35.19
N PHE A 65 -8.70 -11.20 -36.50
CA PHE A 65 -8.56 -12.57 -37.02
C PHE A 65 -7.17 -13.15 -36.77
N LEU A 66 -6.09 -12.35 -36.86
CA LEU A 66 -4.74 -12.80 -36.57
C LEU A 66 -4.58 -13.17 -35.09
N PHE A 67 -4.96 -12.27 -34.18
CA PHE A 67 -4.88 -12.52 -32.73
C PHE A 67 -5.89 -13.55 -32.24
N GLY A 68 -7.10 -13.57 -32.81
CA GLY A 68 -8.12 -14.56 -32.51
C GLY A 68 -7.68 -15.97 -32.93
N PHE A 69 -7.02 -16.10 -34.08
CA PHE A 69 -6.46 -17.37 -34.54
C PHE A 69 -5.29 -17.84 -33.67
N TRP A 70 -4.35 -16.96 -33.32
CA TRP A 70 -3.24 -17.29 -32.42
C TRP A 70 -3.69 -17.55 -30.99
N GLY A 71 -4.68 -16.81 -30.49
CA GLY A 71 -5.31 -17.03 -29.19
C GLY A 71 -6.08 -18.35 -29.15
N TYR A 72 -6.81 -18.69 -30.22
CA TYR A 72 -7.49 -19.98 -30.36
C TYR A 72 -6.48 -21.15 -30.38
N ILE A 73 -5.36 -21.02 -31.10
CA ILE A 73 -4.28 -22.00 -31.09
C ILE A 73 -3.68 -22.13 -29.69
N ALA A 74 -3.38 -21.01 -29.01
CA ALA A 74 -2.79 -21.03 -27.68
C ALA A 74 -3.69 -21.69 -26.63
N VAL A 75 -4.99 -21.37 -26.63
CA VAL A 75 -5.98 -21.97 -25.71
C VAL A 75 -6.18 -23.47 -26.00
N ASN A 76 -6.20 -23.88 -27.27
CA ASN A 76 -6.28 -25.30 -27.60
C ASN A 76 -4.99 -26.04 -27.24
N LEU A 77 -3.82 -25.42 -27.43
CA LEU A 77 -2.53 -25.99 -27.07
C LEU A 77 -2.39 -26.14 -25.55
N SER A 78 -2.84 -25.15 -24.78
CA SER A 78 -2.85 -25.21 -23.31
C SER A 78 -3.85 -26.25 -22.79
N SER A 79 -5.05 -26.32 -23.39
CA SER A 79 -6.06 -27.32 -23.03
C SER A 79 -5.59 -28.74 -23.36
N PHE A 80 -4.88 -28.90 -24.48
CA PHE A 80 -4.27 -30.16 -24.89
C PHE A 80 -3.10 -30.55 -23.97
N LEU A 81 -2.27 -29.59 -23.55
CA LEU A 81 -1.19 -29.83 -22.59
C LEU A 81 -1.73 -30.28 -21.23
N VAL A 82 -2.81 -29.65 -20.75
CA VAL A 82 -3.50 -30.04 -19.50
C VAL A 82 -4.07 -31.45 -19.63
N LEU A 83 -4.70 -31.78 -20.75
CA LEU A 83 -5.20 -33.13 -21.04
C LEU A 83 -4.08 -34.17 -21.07
N LEU A 84 -2.92 -33.82 -21.65
CA LEU A 84 -1.75 -34.70 -21.76
C LEU A 84 -1.09 -34.92 -20.39
N LEU A 85 -1.05 -33.89 -19.55
CA LEU A 85 -0.59 -33.98 -18.16
C LEU A 85 -1.57 -34.77 -17.27
N THR A 86 -2.88 -34.66 -17.49
CA THR A 86 -3.88 -35.48 -16.78
C THR A 86 -3.84 -36.93 -17.23
N LEU A 87 -3.70 -37.20 -18.54
CA LEU A 87 -3.51 -38.56 -19.06
C LEU A 87 -2.19 -39.17 -18.58
N TYR A 88 -1.11 -38.39 -18.49
CA TYR A 88 0.17 -38.82 -17.93
C TYR A 88 0.05 -39.15 -16.44
N SER A 89 -0.65 -38.31 -15.68
CA SER A 89 -0.92 -38.55 -14.25
C SER A 89 -1.84 -39.76 -14.01
N TYR A 90 -2.70 -40.11 -14.97
CA TYR A 90 -3.72 -41.15 -14.82
C TYR A 90 -3.30 -42.53 -15.39
N TYR A 91 -2.46 -42.57 -16.42
CA TYR A 91 -2.04 -43.80 -17.11
C TYR A 91 -0.54 -44.07 -17.04
N GLY A 92 0.12 -43.75 -15.92
CA GLY A 92 1.58 -43.75 -15.70
C GLY A 92 2.40 -45.03 -16.00
N GLN A 93 1.90 -45.97 -16.81
CA GLN A 93 2.63 -47.15 -17.30
C GLN A 93 2.42 -47.51 -18.79
N LEU A 94 1.78 -46.67 -19.62
CA LEU A 94 1.59 -46.99 -21.07
C LEU A 94 2.18 -45.94 -22.02
N THR A 95 3.42 -45.49 -21.77
CA THR A 95 3.97 -44.27 -22.40
C THR A 95 4.83 -44.47 -23.65
N THR A 96 5.22 -45.69 -24.02
CA THR A 96 6.16 -45.87 -25.16
C THR A 96 5.50 -45.99 -26.53
N GLU A 97 4.27 -46.50 -26.64
CA GLU A 97 3.60 -46.64 -27.95
C GLU A 97 2.82 -45.40 -28.40
N ILE A 98 2.40 -44.53 -27.47
CA ILE A 98 1.64 -43.31 -27.80
C ILE A 98 2.56 -42.18 -28.29
N LEU A 99 3.81 -42.11 -27.81
CA LEU A 99 4.77 -41.08 -28.25
C LEU A 99 5.12 -41.20 -29.74
N SER A 100 5.27 -42.43 -30.26
CA SER A 100 5.66 -42.65 -31.67
C SER A 100 4.58 -42.20 -32.67
N LEU A 101 3.30 -42.36 -32.33
CA LEU A 101 2.18 -41.89 -33.16
C LEU A 101 2.08 -40.36 -33.19
N THR A 102 2.43 -39.68 -32.09
CA THR A 102 2.41 -38.21 -32.03
C THR A 102 3.53 -37.57 -32.85
N GLU A 103 4.71 -38.18 -32.90
CA GLU A 103 5.81 -37.71 -33.76
C GLU A 103 5.48 -37.87 -35.25
N ILE A 104 4.86 -38.99 -35.63
CA ILE A 104 4.40 -39.23 -37.01
C ILE A 104 3.35 -38.20 -37.44
N PHE A 105 2.43 -37.84 -36.55
CA PHE A 105 1.41 -36.83 -36.83
C PHE A 105 2.02 -35.43 -37.05
N TYR A 106 3.00 -35.04 -36.23
CA TYR A 106 3.72 -33.77 -36.37
C TYR A 106 4.47 -33.68 -37.71
N ILE A 107 5.15 -34.76 -38.11
CA ILE A 107 5.86 -34.82 -39.40
C ILE A 107 4.87 -34.72 -40.56
N LEU A 108 3.72 -35.40 -40.48
CA LEU A 108 2.69 -35.35 -41.53
C LEU A 108 2.11 -33.94 -41.72
N VAL A 109 1.85 -33.22 -40.62
CA VAL A 109 1.36 -31.84 -40.64
C VAL A 109 2.40 -30.90 -41.28
N LEU A 110 3.68 -31.05 -40.94
CA LEU A 110 4.76 -30.26 -41.52
C LEU A 110 4.90 -30.48 -43.04
N VAL A 111 4.75 -31.72 -43.51
CA VAL A 111 4.79 -32.07 -44.94
C VAL A 111 3.61 -31.45 -45.70
N ILE A 112 2.40 -31.46 -45.11
CA ILE A 112 1.20 -30.86 -45.73
C ILE A 112 1.33 -29.34 -45.83
N VAL A 113 1.84 -28.68 -44.79
CA VAL A 113 2.08 -27.22 -44.79
C VAL A 113 3.13 -26.84 -45.82
N ALA A 114 4.23 -27.60 -45.92
CA ALA A 114 5.26 -27.37 -46.93
C ALA A 114 4.73 -27.56 -48.37
N ALA A 115 3.86 -28.55 -48.59
CA ALA A 115 3.22 -28.79 -49.88
C ALA A 115 2.21 -27.70 -50.28
N LEU A 116 1.53 -27.08 -49.30
CA LEU A 116 0.63 -25.95 -49.54
C LEU A 116 1.40 -24.68 -49.94
N ILE A 117 2.53 -24.41 -49.28
CA ILE A 117 3.40 -23.25 -49.58
C ILE A 117 4.03 -23.37 -50.97
N SER A 118 4.47 -24.58 -51.37
CA SER A 118 5.06 -24.79 -52.70
C SER A 118 4.04 -24.59 -53.83
N LYS A 119 2.79 -25.02 -53.63
CA LYS A 119 1.69 -24.85 -54.59
C LYS A 119 1.29 -23.38 -54.77
N GLN A 120 1.41 -22.57 -53.72
CA GLN A 120 1.10 -21.13 -53.76
C GLN A 120 2.14 -20.35 -54.58
N LYS A 121 3.42 -20.73 -54.53
CA LYS A 121 4.50 -20.12 -55.33
C LYS A 121 4.32 -20.32 -56.84
N GLU A 122 3.91 -21.51 -57.28
CA GLU A 122 3.65 -21.79 -58.70
C GLU A 122 2.46 -21.01 -59.27
N PHE A 123 1.44 -20.74 -58.45
CA PHE A 123 0.27 -19.99 -58.87
C PHE A 123 0.61 -18.51 -59.13
N ILE A 124 1.42 -17.90 -58.25
CA ILE A 124 1.87 -16.51 -58.39
C ILE A 124 2.77 -16.33 -59.61
N HIS A 125 3.66 -17.30 -59.89
CA HIS A 125 4.55 -17.25 -61.05
C HIS A 125 3.80 -17.36 -62.39
N ARG A 126 2.71 -18.16 -62.44
CA ARG A 126 1.82 -18.24 -63.63
C ARG A 126 1.08 -16.93 -63.88
N LEU A 127 0.60 -16.26 -62.82
CA LEU A 127 -0.10 -14.97 -62.90
C LEU A 127 0.81 -13.85 -63.43
N TYR A 128 2.09 -13.83 -63.01
CA TYR A 128 3.07 -12.85 -63.48
C TYR A 128 3.37 -12.99 -64.98
N LYS A 129 3.42 -14.23 -65.49
CA LYS A 129 3.71 -14.53 -66.90
C LYS A 129 2.55 -14.17 -67.83
N GLN A 130 1.31 -14.19 -67.33
CA GLN A 130 0.10 -13.87 -68.09
C GLN A 130 -0.08 -12.35 -68.26
N ILE A 131 0.27 -11.56 -67.24
CA ILE A 131 0.21 -10.09 -67.27
C ILE A 131 1.29 -9.48 -68.18
N SER A 132 2.48 -10.08 -68.23
CA SER A 132 3.58 -9.62 -69.10
C SER A 132 3.32 -9.81 -70.59
N LYS A 133 2.44 -10.75 -70.97
CA LYS A 133 2.15 -11.07 -72.39
C LYS A 133 1.09 -10.13 -72.98
N GLN A 134 0.16 -9.65 -72.15
CA GLN A 134 -0.96 -8.80 -72.58
C GLN A 134 -0.55 -7.35 -72.89
N LYS A 135 0.56 -6.84 -72.31
CA LYS A 135 1.10 -5.50 -72.60
C LYS A 135 1.90 -5.39 -73.91
N SER A 136 2.36 -6.51 -74.47
CA SER A 136 3.25 -6.52 -75.65
C SER A 136 2.48 -6.49 -76.99
N GLU A 137 1.18 -6.82 -76.96
CA GLU A 137 0.35 -6.96 -78.16
C GLU A 137 -0.48 -5.69 -78.47
N GLU A 138 -0.66 -4.78 -77.51
CA GLU A 138 -1.45 -3.55 -77.68
C GLU A 138 -0.66 -2.40 -78.36
N SER A 139 0.68 -2.51 -78.42
CA SER A 139 1.57 -1.45 -78.94
C SER A 139 1.85 -1.54 -80.46
N LYS A 140 1.19 -2.44 -81.20
CA LYS A 140 1.57 -2.74 -82.61
C LYS A 140 0.61 -2.24 -83.71
N LEU A 141 -0.39 -1.41 -83.42
CA LEU A 141 -1.41 -1.05 -84.42
C LEU A 141 -1.80 0.44 -84.56
N ILE A 142 -0.98 1.39 -84.11
CA ILE A 142 -1.18 2.82 -84.39
C ILE A 142 0.18 3.47 -84.67
N ASP A 143 0.63 3.43 -85.93
CA ASP A 143 1.42 4.50 -86.58
C ASP A 143 1.95 4.04 -87.95
N SER A 144 1.04 3.92 -88.91
CA SER A 144 1.40 3.95 -90.32
C SER A 144 1.00 5.31 -90.90
N ARG A 145 2.03 6.12 -91.16
CA ARG A 145 2.17 7.04 -92.30
C ARG A 145 1.92 8.55 -92.16
N ASP A 146 1.38 9.09 -91.06
CA ASP A 146 1.22 10.56 -90.89
C ASP A 146 2.00 11.21 -89.70
N GLY A 147 2.63 10.43 -88.81
CA GLY A 147 3.37 10.97 -87.65
C GLY A 147 4.73 11.62 -87.96
N TYR A 148 5.36 11.27 -89.09
CA TYR A 148 6.76 11.64 -89.34
C TYR A 148 6.97 13.13 -89.68
N ARG A 149 5.98 13.80 -90.27
CA ARG A 149 6.09 15.23 -90.64
C ARG A 149 5.78 16.20 -89.50
N ASN A 150 4.96 15.80 -88.51
CA ASN A 150 4.63 16.63 -87.36
C ASN A 150 5.63 16.49 -86.19
N LEU A 151 6.49 15.46 -86.18
CA LEU A 151 7.53 15.28 -85.15
C LEU A 151 8.66 16.32 -85.28
N ILE A 152 9.09 16.65 -86.51
CA ILE A 152 10.25 17.54 -86.75
C ILE A 152 9.96 18.99 -86.32
N TYR A 153 8.71 19.45 -86.38
CA TYR A 153 8.34 20.83 -86.05
C TYR A 153 7.99 21.07 -84.57
N ARG A 154 8.01 20.05 -83.71
CA ARG A 154 7.65 20.15 -82.28
C ARG A 154 8.75 19.75 -81.31
N ILE A 155 9.87 19.23 -81.79
CA ILE A 155 11.01 18.87 -80.94
C ILE A 155 11.84 20.15 -80.73
N PRO A 156 12.11 20.59 -79.49
CA PRO A 156 12.87 21.80 -79.16
C PRO A 156 14.38 21.58 -79.36
N VAL A 157 14.76 21.06 -80.54
CA VAL A 157 16.15 20.80 -80.93
C VAL A 157 16.48 21.68 -82.13
N GLY A 158 17.47 22.54 -81.94
CA GLY A 158 17.97 23.43 -82.96
C GLY A 158 18.89 22.70 -83.93
N LEU A 159 18.45 22.46 -85.17
CA LEU A 159 19.29 21.87 -86.20
C LEU A 159 20.10 22.97 -86.88
N TYR A 160 21.35 22.68 -87.20
CA TYR A 160 22.20 23.61 -87.95
C TYR A 160 23.11 22.90 -88.96
N ARG A 161 23.51 23.66 -89.97
CA ARG A 161 24.67 23.37 -90.81
C ARG A 161 25.57 24.59 -90.80
N THR A 162 26.87 24.43 -90.55
CA THR A 162 27.85 25.51 -90.60
C THR A 162 29.02 25.16 -91.52
N THR A 163 29.73 26.17 -92.01
CA THR A 163 31.05 25.99 -92.61
C THR A 163 32.09 25.58 -91.54
N PRO A 164 33.26 25.05 -91.94
CA PRO A 164 34.33 24.71 -91.00
C PRO A 164 34.85 25.90 -90.19
N ASP A 165 34.79 27.11 -90.74
CA ASP A 165 35.16 28.39 -90.10
C ASP A 165 34.04 28.99 -89.22
N GLY A 166 32.88 28.33 -89.11
CA GLY A 166 31.84 28.69 -88.14
C GLY A 166 30.67 29.54 -88.64
N LYS A 167 30.59 29.80 -89.96
CA LYS A 167 29.47 30.53 -90.55
C LYS A 167 28.26 29.60 -90.73
N ILE A 168 27.08 30.06 -90.34
CA ILE A 168 25.85 29.26 -90.43
C ILE A 168 25.34 29.25 -91.88
N LEU A 169 25.16 28.05 -92.42
CA LEU A 169 24.62 27.78 -93.75
C LEU A 169 23.11 27.54 -93.70
N GLU A 170 22.65 26.79 -92.70
CA GLU A 170 21.23 26.47 -92.48
C GLU A 170 20.97 26.38 -90.97
N ALA A 171 19.78 26.79 -90.51
CA ALA A 171 19.32 26.56 -89.15
C ALA A 171 17.80 26.33 -89.10
N SER A 172 17.34 25.50 -88.17
CA SER A 172 15.91 25.35 -87.89
C SER A 172 15.36 26.54 -87.09
N THR A 173 14.04 26.74 -87.15
CA THR A 173 13.35 27.75 -86.34
C THR A 173 13.62 27.59 -84.84
N ALA A 174 13.66 26.34 -84.36
CA ALA A 174 13.97 26.03 -82.96
C ALA A 174 15.37 26.52 -82.54
N LEU A 175 16.35 26.52 -83.45
CA LEU A 175 17.69 27.05 -83.14
C LEU A 175 17.70 28.58 -83.03
N VAL A 176 17.00 29.24 -83.95
CA VAL A 176 16.88 30.70 -83.98
C VAL A 176 16.22 31.19 -82.69
N GLU A 177 15.13 30.54 -82.27
CA GLU A 177 14.42 30.84 -81.03
C GLU A 177 15.29 30.54 -79.78
N MET A 178 15.97 29.39 -79.73
CA MET A 178 16.82 28.97 -78.61
C MET A 178 17.96 29.96 -78.34
N LEU A 179 18.60 30.48 -79.39
CA LEU A 179 19.70 31.44 -79.28
C LEU A 179 19.22 32.90 -79.12
N GLY A 180 17.90 33.14 -79.14
CA GLY A 180 17.31 34.47 -78.95
C GLY A 180 17.45 35.41 -80.15
N PHE A 181 17.58 34.87 -81.36
CA PHE A 181 17.62 35.66 -82.59
C PHE A 181 16.20 35.82 -83.18
N PRO A 182 15.88 36.95 -83.85
CA PRO A 182 14.54 37.22 -84.39
C PRO A 182 14.24 36.43 -85.67
N ASP A 183 15.25 36.09 -86.46
CA ASP A 183 15.13 35.37 -87.73
C ASP A 183 16.48 34.70 -88.10
N PHE A 184 16.43 33.79 -89.08
CA PHE A 184 17.62 33.11 -89.60
C PHE A 184 18.60 34.08 -90.27
N GLU A 185 18.11 35.14 -90.90
CA GLU A 185 18.95 36.09 -91.62
C GLU A 185 19.93 36.76 -90.64
N SER A 186 19.43 37.23 -89.50
CA SER A 186 20.21 37.80 -88.40
C SER A 186 21.21 36.80 -87.82
N LEU A 187 20.82 35.54 -87.66
CA LEU A 187 21.69 34.48 -87.16
C LEU A 187 22.79 34.12 -88.19
N SER A 188 22.49 34.15 -89.49
CA SER A 188 23.42 33.77 -90.58
C SER A 188 24.62 34.72 -90.74
N PHE A 189 24.52 35.94 -90.20
CA PHE A 189 25.61 36.91 -90.13
C PHE A 189 26.57 36.67 -88.96
N VAL A 190 26.19 35.87 -87.97
CA VAL A 190 27.00 35.55 -86.79
C VAL A 190 27.96 34.41 -87.11
N ASN A 191 29.23 34.55 -86.71
CA ASN A 191 30.15 33.42 -86.69
C ASN A 191 30.04 32.70 -85.34
N ILE A 192 29.38 31.54 -85.32
CA ILE A 192 29.17 30.75 -84.09
C ILE A 192 30.51 30.45 -83.41
N SER A 193 31.59 30.21 -84.17
CA SER A 193 32.88 29.78 -83.61
C SER A 193 33.58 30.85 -82.78
N THR A 194 33.26 32.13 -82.97
CA THR A 194 33.93 33.24 -82.28
C THR A 194 32.99 34.06 -81.39
N GLU A 195 31.69 34.05 -81.66
CA GLU A 195 30.77 35.00 -81.03
C GLU A 195 29.82 34.37 -80.00
N LEU A 196 29.53 33.06 -80.08
CA LEU A 196 28.53 32.43 -79.19
C LEU A 196 29.15 31.55 -78.10
N PHE A 197 30.38 31.05 -78.25
CA PHE A 197 31.01 30.22 -77.22
C PHE A 197 31.44 31.05 -76.01
N VAL A 198 31.01 30.61 -74.82
CA VAL A 198 31.35 31.28 -73.56
C VAL A 198 32.81 31.03 -73.19
N ASN A 199 33.28 29.82 -73.44
CA ASN A 199 34.68 29.46 -73.36
C ASN A 199 35.19 29.14 -74.77
N PRO A 200 36.04 29.99 -75.38
CA PRO A 200 36.59 29.76 -76.71
C PRO A 200 37.33 28.42 -76.87
N GLN A 201 37.84 27.85 -75.77
CA GLN A 201 38.53 26.57 -75.79
C GLN A 201 37.59 25.38 -76.07
N ASP A 202 36.31 25.48 -75.72
CA ASP A 202 35.33 24.41 -75.92
C ASP A 202 35.14 24.15 -77.42
N ARG A 203 35.13 25.21 -78.24
CA ARG A 203 35.09 25.11 -79.71
C ARG A 203 36.34 24.46 -80.30
N VAL A 204 37.51 24.84 -79.80
CA VAL A 204 38.78 24.25 -80.27
C VAL A 204 38.81 22.75 -79.97
N ASN A 205 38.36 22.36 -78.78
CA ASN A 205 38.31 20.96 -78.36
C ASN A 205 37.31 20.16 -79.21
N GLU A 206 36.11 20.69 -79.43
CA GLU A 206 35.07 20.09 -80.27
C GLU A 206 35.55 19.92 -81.72
N ASN A 207 36.17 20.95 -82.31
CA ASN A 207 36.71 20.87 -83.68
C ASN A 207 37.84 19.83 -83.80
N ASN A 208 38.73 19.72 -82.81
CA ASN A 208 39.77 18.71 -82.79
C ASN A 208 39.19 17.29 -82.74
N LEU A 209 38.14 17.08 -81.92
CA LEU A 209 37.42 15.81 -81.85
C LEU A 209 36.73 15.51 -83.18
N LEU A 210 36.06 16.49 -83.80
CA LEU A 210 35.43 16.35 -85.12
C LEU A 210 36.43 16.02 -86.23
N GLN A 211 37.64 16.61 -86.20
CA GLN A 211 38.70 16.28 -87.16
C GLN A 211 39.19 14.84 -87.00
N LYS A 212 39.33 14.38 -85.76
CA LYS A 212 39.84 13.04 -85.42
C LYS A 212 38.80 11.93 -85.64
N GLU A 213 37.57 12.16 -85.19
CA GLU A 213 36.53 11.12 -85.05
C GLU A 213 35.39 11.29 -86.06
N GLY A 214 35.28 12.45 -86.72
CA GLY A 214 34.26 12.74 -87.74
C GLY A 214 32.85 12.97 -87.20
N VAL A 215 32.56 12.57 -85.96
CA VAL A 215 31.29 12.80 -85.25
C VAL A 215 31.58 13.03 -83.78
N VAL A 216 30.92 14.03 -83.18
CA VAL A 216 30.90 14.31 -81.76
C VAL A 216 29.46 14.21 -81.29
N ARG A 217 29.22 13.48 -80.19
CA ARG A 217 27.88 13.26 -79.63
C ARG A 217 27.85 13.65 -78.16
N ASP A 218 26.69 14.10 -77.71
CA ASP A 218 26.38 14.47 -76.32
C ASP A 218 27.40 15.45 -75.71
N TYR A 219 27.92 16.39 -76.52
CA TYR A 219 28.94 17.32 -76.08
C TYR A 219 28.28 18.52 -75.40
N GLU A 220 28.39 18.56 -74.07
CA GLU A 220 27.76 19.61 -73.25
C GLU A 220 28.71 20.81 -73.11
N LEU A 221 28.25 22.00 -73.51
CA LEU A 221 29.01 23.25 -73.42
C LEU A 221 28.07 24.43 -73.16
N ARG A 222 28.64 25.63 -73.03
CA ARG A 222 27.87 26.84 -72.76
C ARG A 222 27.97 27.83 -73.92
N LEU A 223 26.82 28.35 -74.32
CA LEU A 223 26.70 29.42 -75.29
C LEU A 223 26.08 30.67 -74.67
N PHE A 224 26.41 31.82 -75.24
CA PHE A 224 25.66 33.06 -75.05
C PHE A 224 24.48 33.11 -76.02
N LYS A 225 23.31 33.49 -75.52
CA LYS A 225 22.22 34.01 -76.35
C LYS A 225 22.56 35.41 -76.87
N ARG A 226 21.79 35.90 -77.85
CA ARG A 226 21.95 37.25 -78.41
C ARG A 226 21.93 38.37 -77.35
N ASP A 227 21.16 38.22 -76.28
CA ASP A 227 21.02 39.20 -75.18
C ASP A 227 22.12 39.08 -74.11
N GLY A 228 23.05 38.15 -74.26
CA GLY A 228 24.12 37.87 -73.28
C GLY A 228 23.72 36.89 -72.18
N GLU A 229 22.50 36.34 -72.19
CA GLU A 229 22.12 35.26 -71.28
C GLU A 229 22.91 33.99 -71.59
N MET A 230 23.33 33.31 -70.53
CA MET A 230 24.07 32.07 -70.57
C MET A 230 23.15 30.86 -70.65
N ILE A 231 23.33 30.00 -71.65
CA ILE A 231 22.64 28.70 -71.73
C ILE A 231 23.60 27.53 -71.78
N TRP A 232 23.19 26.43 -71.15
CA TRP A 232 23.82 25.13 -71.35
C TRP A 232 23.19 24.46 -72.56
N ILE A 233 24.03 24.04 -73.48
CA ILE A 233 23.61 23.28 -74.65
C ILE A 233 24.27 21.92 -74.66
N ARG A 234 23.59 20.96 -75.29
CA ARG A 234 24.16 19.68 -75.71
C ARG A 234 24.24 19.66 -77.23
N ASP A 235 25.45 19.57 -77.78
CA ASP A 235 25.68 19.47 -79.21
C ASP A 235 25.92 18.02 -79.66
N ASN A 236 25.29 17.67 -80.77
CA ASN A 236 25.59 16.47 -81.53
C ASN A 236 25.90 16.89 -82.96
N VAL A 237 27.17 16.81 -83.34
CA VAL A 237 27.68 17.39 -84.59
C VAL A 237 28.52 16.37 -85.37
N ARG A 238 28.42 16.40 -86.70
CA ARG A 238 29.23 15.57 -87.60
C ARG A 238 29.90 16.40 -88.66
N ALA A 239 31.09 15.97 -89.07
CA ALA A 239 31.80 16.50 -90.21
C ALA A 239 31.33 15.83 -91.50
N VAL A 240 30.79 16.61 -92.43
CA VAL A 240 30.49 16.16 -93.79
C VAL A 240 31.72 16.41 -94.65
N LYS A 241 32.24 15.35 -95.29
CA LYS A 241 33.46 15.40 -96.11
C LYS A 241 33.13 15.26 -97.59
N ASP A 242 33.94 15.87 -98.44
CA ASP A 242 33.90 15.66 -99.89
C ASP A 242 34.59 14.34 -100.31
N GLU A 243 34.57 14.05 -101.62
CA GLU A 243 35.18 12.83 -102.19
C GLU A 243 36.71 12.75 -101.97
N ASN A 244 37.36 13.88 -101.65
CA ASN A 244 38.80 13.97 -101.36
C ASN A 244 39.11 13.90 -99.86
N GLY A 245 38.09 13.75 -99.01
CA GLY A 245 38.22 13.67 -97.56
C GLY A 245 38.34 15.02 -96.83
N GLN A 246 38.17 16.15 -97.54
CA GLN A 246 38.17 17.49 -96.95
C GLN A 246 36.80 17.80 -96.33
N ILE A 247 36.77 18.41 -95.14
CA ILE A 247 35.51 18.77 -94.47
C ILE A 247 34.85 19.94 -95.20
N LEU A 248 33.64 19.72 -95.71
CA LEU A 248 32.85 20.69 -96.46
C LEU A 248 31.95 21.52 -95.55
N CYS A 249 31.34 20.88 -94.55
CA CYS A 249 30.52 21.55 -93.53
C CYS A 249 30.37 20.68 -92.29
N TYR A 250 29.93 21.29 -91.19
CA TYR A 250 29.45 20.60 -90.00
C TYR A 250 27.92 20.62 -90.00
N GLU A 251 27.31 19.49 -89.70
CA GLU A 251 25.87 19.37 -89.50
C GLU A 251 25.63 18.88 -88.08
N GLY A 252 24.77 19.56 -87.34
CA GLY A 252 24.53 19.21 -85.95
C GLY A 252 23.16 19.61 -85.41
N SER A 253 22.95 19.24 -84.16
CA SER A 253 21.73 19.50 -83.43
C SER A 253 22.05 19.96 -82.01
N LEU A 254 21.50 21.10 -81.63
CA LEU A 254 21.65 21.74 -80.32
C LEU A 254 20.37 21.54 -79.50
N GLU A 255 20.53 21.15 -78.24
CA GLU A 255 19.44 21.06 -77.28
C GLU A 255 19.76 21.90 -76.05
N ASP A 256 18.81 22.72 -75.61
CA ASP A 256 18.93 23.47 -74.36
C ASP A 256 18.73 22.52 -73.18
N ILE A 257 19.78 22.37 -72.37
CA ILE A 257 19.79 21.51 -71.18
C ILE A 257 19.93 22.35 -69.89
N THR A 258 19.66 23.66 -69.94
CA THR A 258 19.83 24.58 -68.81
C THR A 258 18.94 24.19 -67.62
N GLU A 259 17.66 23.90 -67.87
CA GLU A 259 16.72 23.48 -66.81
C GLU A 259 17.18 22.16 -66.17
N ARG A 260 17.62 21.20 -66.98
CA ARG A 260 18.17 19.93 -66.51
C ARG A 260 19.42 20.15 -65.64
N LYS A 261 20.33 21.04 -66.04
CA LYS A 261 21.55 21.34 -65.25
C LYS A 261 21.25 22.02 -63.91
N LEU A 262 20.24 22.89 -63.87
CA LEU A 262 19.78 23.51 -62.63
C LEU A 262 19.14 22.48 -61.69
N MET A 263 18.34 21.55 -62.22
CA MET A 263 17.77 20.44 -61.46
C MET A 263 18.86 19.48 -60.94
N GLU A 264 19.83 19.09 -61.78
CA GLU A 264 20.98 18.25 -61.39
C GLU A 264 21.81 18.90 -60.27
N ALA A 265 22.03 20.23 -60.34
CA ALA A 265 22.74 20.97 -59.31
C ALA A 265 21.96 21.02 -57.99
N ALA A 266 20.66 21.34 -58.04
CA ALA A 266 19.80 21.37 -56.85
C ALA A 266 19.63 19.99 -56.20
N GLU A 267 19.48 18.93 -57.01
CA GLU A 267 19.45 17.55 -56.52
C GLU A 267 20.78 17.16 -55.87
N ARG A 268 21.91 17.56 -56.47
CA ARG A 268 23.24 17.31 -55.91
C ARG A 268 23.45 18.02 -54.58
N GLU A 269 23.03 19.28 -54.45
CA GLU A 269 23.08 20.01 -53.19
C GLU A 269 22.19 19.37 -52.11
N GLN A 270 20.95 19.01 -52.45
CA GLN A 270 20.06 18.28 -51.53
C GLN A 270 20.65 16.93 -51.10
N ARG A 271 21.29 16.21 -52.02
CA ARG A 271 21.91 14.92 -51.74
C ARG A 271 23.12 15.07 -50.82
N VAL A 272 23.99 16.04 -51.06
CA VAL A 272 25.14 16.33 -50.18
C VAL A 272 24.68 16.71 -48.78
N LEU A 273 23.62 17.53 -48.67
CA LEU A 273 23.03 17.88 -47.38
C LEU A 273 22.41 16.66 -46.69
N ALA A 274 21.66 15.82 -47.42
CA ALA A 274 21.06 14.62 -46.86
C ALA A 274 22.11 13.60 -46.39
N GLU A 275 23.22 13.45 -47.11
CA GLU A 275 24.35 12.61 -46.73
C GLU A 275 25.03 13.17 -45.47
N ALA A 276 25.32 14.48 -45.40
CA ALA A 276 25.88 15.11 -44.21
C ALA A 276 24.96 15.00 -42.97
N LEU A 277 23.64 15.19 -43.14
CA LEU A 277 22.66 15.01 -42.07
C LEU A 277 22.57 13.55 -41.61
N ARG A 278 22.66 12.58 -42.53
CA ARG A 278 22.61 11.15 -42.20
C ARG A 278 23.82 10.71 -41.40
N ASP A 279 25.02 11.11 -41.83
CA ASP A 279 26.27 10.75 -41.17
C ASP A 279 26.37 11.39 -39.78
N THR A 280 25.92 12.63 -39.65
CA THR A 280 25.84 13.30 -38.34
C THR A 280 24.78 12.69 -37.44
N ALA A 281 23.58 12.34 -37.93
CA ALA A 281 22.55 11.67 -37.14
C ALA A 281 23.04 10.31 -36.56
N ALA A 282 23.82 9.56 -37.35
CA ALA A 282 24.46 8.33 -36.89
C ALA A 282 25.50 8.60 -35.79
N ALA A 283 26.32 9.65 -35.95
CA ALA A 283 27.33 10.03 -34.96
C ALA A 283 26.71 10.55 -33.64
N LEU A 284 25.58 11.27 -33.73
CA LEU A 284 24.83 11.80 -32.58
C LEU A 284 24.12 10.69 -31.79
N SER A 285 23.69 9.62 -32.47
CA SER A 285 23.03 8.47 -31.82
C SER A 285 24.03 7.47 -31.21
N GLY A 286 25.33 7.71 -31.33
CA GLY A 286 26.39 6.77 -30.91
C GLY A 286 26.78 6.84 -29.44
N THR A 287 26.30 7.83 -28.68
CA THR A 287 26.49 7.94 -27.23
C THR A 287 25.17 8.32 -26.57
N LEU A 288 24.99 7.86 -25.34
CA LEU A 288 23.82 8.15 -24.51
C LEU A 288 24.17 9.04 -23.32
N GLU A 289 25.43 9.45 -23.19
CA GLU A 289 25.91 10.36 -22.16
C GLU A 289 25.56 11.80 -22.54
N PHE A 290 24.78 12.47 -21.68
CA PHE A 290 24.17 13.76 -21.98
C PHE A 290 25.19 14.84 -22.38
N ASP A 291 26.26 14.98 -21.60
CA ASP A 291 27.33 15.95 -21.87
C ASP A 291 28.07 15.67 -23.18
N GLU A 292 28.34 14.39 -23.47
CA GLU A 292 29.03 13.97 -24.68
C GLU A 292 28.17 14.21 -25.93
N VAL A 293 26.85 13.99 -25.82
CA VAL A 293 25.90 14.32 -26.91
C VAL A 293 25.98 15.81 -27.25
N LEU A 294 25.96 16.70 -26.26
CA LEU A 294 26.03 18.14 -26.51
C LEU A 294 27.34 18.55 -27.21
N ASP A 295 28.47 17.98 -26.80
CA ASP A 295 29.76 18.24 -27.45
C ASP A 295 29.79 17.73 -28.89
N ARG A 296 29.25 16.54 -29.13
CA ARG A 296 29.15 15.96 -30.49
C ARG A 296 28.22 16.77 -31.38
N ILE A 297 27.13 17.34 -30.85
CA ILE A 297 26.24 18.26 -31.59
C ILE A 297 27.04 19.45 -32.10
N LEU A 298 27.81 20.12 -31.23
CA LEU A 298 28.61 21.28 -31.64
C LEU A 298 29.75 20.92 -32.60
N ILE A 299 30.41 19.77 -32.41
CA ILE A 299 31.46 19.29 -33.33
C ILE A 299 30.88 19.00 -34.71
N ASN A 300 29.79 18.24 -34.77
CA ASN A 300 29.20 17.80 -36.04
C ASN A 300 28.50 18.93 -36.79
N MET A 301 28.00 19.94 -36.07
CA MET A 301 27.40 21.14 -36.66
C MET A 301 28.36 21.84 -37.63
N GLY A 302 29.66 21.88 -37.31
CA GLY A 302 30.67 22.51 -38.18
C GLY A 302 30.79 21.87 -39.57
N HIS A 303 30.38 20.60 -39.72
CA HIS A 303 30.36 19.90 -41.00
C HIS A 303 29.09 20.16 -41.83
N VAL A 304 28.01 20.63 -41.20
CA VAL A 304 26.72 20.87 -41.87
C VAL A 304 26.56 22.35 -42.20
N VAL A 305 26.84 23.21 -41.23
CA VAL A 305 26.83 24.65 -41.40
C VAL A 305 28.12 25.22 -40.80
N PRO A 306 29.10 25.61 -41.62
CA PRO A 306 30.31 26.28 -41.14
C PRO A 306 29.95 27.53 -40.32
N HIS A 307 30.71 27.83 -39.28
CA HIS A 307 30.45 28.95 -38.37
C HIS A 307 31.71 29.30 -37.57
N ASP A 308 31.75 30.50 -36.97
CA ASP A 308 32.87 30.92 -36.12
C ASP A 308 32.62 30.54 -34.65
N ALA A 309 31.37 30.63 -34.18
CA ALA A 309 30.97 30.19 -32.84
C ALA A 309 29.56 29.60 -32.83
N ALA A 310 29.31 28.67 -31.90
CA ALA A 310 28.02 28.01 -31.73
C ALA A 310 27.70 27.75 -30.26
N ASN A 311 26.42 27.86 -29.89
CA ASN A 311 25.94 27.43 -28.57
C ASN A 311 24.61 26.67 -28.64
N ILE A 312 24.39 25.83 -27.64
CA ILE A 312 23.14 25.11 -27.38
C ILE A 312 22.52 25.73 -26.15
N MET A 313 21.27 26.16 -26.26
CA MET A 313 20.44 26.58 -25.14
C MET A 313 19.33 25.58 -24.91
N LEU A 314 19.11 25.12 -23.68
CA LEU A 314 17.94 24.31 -23.34
C LEU A 314 16.88 25.17 -22.65
N ALA A 315 15.62 24.91 -22.98
CA ALA A 315 14.49 25.70 -22.53
C ALA A 315 13.67 24.93 -21.48
N GLU A 316 13.48 25.53 -20.30
CA GLU A 316 12.62 24.99 -19.25
C GLU A 316 11.80 26.11 -18.59
N LYS A 317 10.47 25.93 -18.49
CA LYS A 317 9.54 26.88 -17.84
C LYS A 317 9.67 28.33 -18.34
N GLY A 318 9.89 28.53 -19.65
CA GLY A 318 10.00 29.86 -20.26
C GLY A 318 11.39 30.50 -20.13
N LEU A 319 12.34 29.82 -19.52
CA LEU A 319 13.74 30.23 -19.41
C LEU A 319 14.59 29.40 -20.37
N ALA A 320 15.51 30.05 -21.08
CA ALA A 320 16.55 29.41 -21.87
C ALA A 320 17.90 29.56 -21.16
N LYS A 321 18.61 28.45 -20.97
CA LYS A 321 19.95 28.40 -20.36
C LYS A 321 20.95 27.86 -21.37
N ILE A 322 22.12 28.48 -21.46
CA ILE A 322 23.23 27.96 -22.27
C ILE A 322 23.78 26.71 -21.59
N GLU A 323 23.68 25.56 -22.25
CA GLU A 323 24.19 24.28 -21.73
C GLU A 323 25.56 23.92 -22.32
N ARG A 324 25.84 24.34 -23.56
CA ARG A 324 27.12 24.08 -24.22
C ARG A 324 27.45 25.20 -25.21
N SER A 325 28.74 25.51 -25.37
CA SER A 325 29.22 26.52 -26.32
C SER A 325 30.60 26.16 -26.87
N LYS A 326 30.91 26.64 -28.08
CA LYS A 326 32.21 26.46 -28.73
C LYS A 326 32.53 27.63 -29.66
N GLY A 327 33.79 28.04 -29.73
CA GLY A 327 34.28 29.07 -30.65
C GLY A 327 34.17 30.52 -30.15
N TYR A 328 33.77 30.75 -28.90
CA TYR A 328 33.78 32.09 -28.29
C TYR A 328 35.17 32.43 -27.73
N ILE A 329 35.58 33.70 -27.85
CA ILE A 329 36.95 34.18 -27.53
C ILE A 329 37.30 34.07 -26.04
N TYR A 330 36.29 34.05 -25.17
CA TYR A 330 36.41 33.66 -23.77
C TYR A 330 35.68 32.33 -23.63
N ASP A 331 36.32 31.29 -23.09
CA ASP A 331 35.56 30.19 -22.50
C ASP A 331 34.81 30.81 -21.32
N TRP A 332 33.50 31.01 -21.48
CA TRP A 332 32.65 31.59 -20.45
C TRP A 332 32.73 30.64 -19.24
N GLU A 333 33.45 31.05 -18.19
CA GLU A 333 33.70 30.25 -17.00
C GLU A 333 32.40 29.60 -16.46
N GLU A 334 32.56 28.43 -15.83
CA GLU A 334 31.49 27.62 -15.22
C GLU A 334 30.44 28.45 -14.45
N GLU A 335 30.88 29.51 -13.77
CA GLU A 335 30.05 30.41 -12.96
C GLU A 335 29.10 31.28 -13.79
N VAL A 336 29.50 31.75 -14.98
CA VAL A 336 28.62 32.53 -15.88
C VAL A 336 27.65 31.61 -16.62
N ARG A 337 28.07 30.37 -16.93
CA ARG A 337 27.22 29.31 -17.51
C ARG A 337 26.06 28.91 -16.57
N GLN A 338 26.32 28.88 -15.27
CA GLN A 338 25.29 28.61 -14.24
C GLN A 338 24.39 29.83 -13.98
N ALA A 339 24.90 31.06 -14.14
CA ALA A 339 24.16 32.30 -13.87
C ALA A 339 23.32 32.84 -15.07
N SER A 340 23.63 32.44 -16.31
CA SER A 340 23.01 33.02 -17.53
C SER A 340 21.70 32.33 -17.92
N ARG A 341 20.63 32.60 -17.16
CA ARG A 341 19.24 32.24 -17.53
C ARG A 341 18.58 33.42 -18.23
N PHE A 342 18.12 33.20 -19.45
CA PHE A 342 17.42 34.20 -20.25
C PHE A 342 15.92 33.92 -20.27
N LEU A 343 15.09 34.91 -20.02
CA LEU A 343 13.67 34.81 -20.33
C LEU A 343 13.52 34.79 -21.85
N ILE A 344 12.85 33.75 -22.37
CA ILE A 344 12.66 33.59 -23.82
C ILE A 344 11.94 34.81 -24.42
N GLU A 345 11.02 35.39 -23.66
CA GLU A 345 10.25 36.59 -24.05
C GLU A 345 11.11 37.86 -24.19
N ASP A 346 12.24 37.95 -23.47
CA ASP A 346 13.08 39.15 -23.42
C ASP A 346 14.10 39.20 -24.55
N ILE A 347 14.36 38.06 -25.21
CA ILE A 347 15.31 37.95 -26.32
C ILE A 347 14.54 37.77 -27.63
N PRO A 348 14.46 38.80 -28.51
CA PRO A 348 13.61 38.78 -29.71
C PRO A 348 13.87 37.60 -30.65
N THR A 349 15.13 37.19 -30.83
CA THR A 349 15.47 36.02 -31.65
C THR A 349 14.93 34.72 -31.06
N LEU A 350 15.05 34.52 -29.74
CA LEU A 350 14.54 33.33 -29.04
C LEU A 350 13.01 33.32 -29.04
N LYS A 351 12.38 34.46 -28.74
CA LYS A 351 10.93 34.64 -28.80
C LYS A 351 10.37 34.27 -30.17
N HIS A 352 10.96 34.82 -31.24
CA HIS A 352 10.55 34.53 -32.61
C HIS A 352 10.63 33.03 -32.91
N MET A 353 11.73 32.37 -32.57
CA MET A 353 11.92 30.94 -32.79
C MET A 353 10.98 30.08 -31.92
N HIS A 354 10.68 30.52 -30.70
CA HIS A 354 9.77 29.83 -29.79
C HIS A 354 8.31 29.88 -30.28
N GLU A 355 7.84 31.07 -30.66
CA GLU A 355 6.45 31.30 -31.12
C GLU A 355 6.20 30.72 -32.52
N SER A 356 7.16 30.91 -33.45
CA SER A 356 6.99 30.46 -34.84
C SER A 356 7.34 28.99 -35.05
N GLY A 357 8.23 28.44 -34.22
CA GLY A 357 8.83 27.12 -34.42
C GLY A 357 9.68 27.02 -35.70
N LYS A 358 10.14 28.15 -36.25
CA LYS A 358 10.92 28.24 -37.49
C LYS A 358 12.33 28.80 -37.23
N PRO A 359 13.31 28.46 -38.09
CA PRO A 359 14.65 29.01 -38.00
C PRO A 359 14.72 30.47 -38.49
N LEU A 360 15.70 31.21 -38.00
CA LEU A 360 15.91 32.63 -38.27
C LEU A 360 17.34 32.87 -38.74
N ALA A 361 17.52 33.56 -39.87
CA ALA A 361 18.80 34.13 -40.29
C ALA A 361 18.80 35.65 -40.17
N ILE A 362 19.89 36.21 -39.65
CA ILE A 362 20.16 37.65 -39.64
C ILE A 362 21.46 37.88 -40.43
N PRO A 363 21.36 38.43 -41.66
CA PRO A 363 22.54 38.66 -42.51
C PRO A 363 23.53 39.65 -41.90
N ASP A 364 23.06 40.77 -41.34
CA ASP A 364 23.88 41.68 -40.53
C ASP A 364 23.18 41.98 -39.19
N THR A 365 23.82 41.58 -38.09
CA THR A 365 23.32 41.78 -36.71
C THR A 365 23.37 43.24 -36.26
N HIS A 366 24.21 44.08 -36.87
CA HIS A 366 24.30 45.51 -36.54
C HIS A 366 23.19 46.34 -37.21
N GLU A 367 22.49 45.75 -38.19
CA GLU A 367 21.43 46.41 -38.95
C GLU A 367 20.02 45.88 -38.61
N SER A 368 19.90 44.93 -37.67
CA SER A 368 18.65 44.22 -37.38
C SER A 368 18.12 44.51 -35.98
N ASP A 369 16.87 44.99 -35.91
CA ASP A 369 16.14 45.23 -34.65
C ASP A 369 15.81 43.94 -33.88
N LEU A 370 15.97 42.76 -34.52
CA LEU A 370 15.79 41.46 -33.87
C LEU A 370 17.02 41.05 -33.05
N TRP A 371 18.15 41.74 -33.19
CA TRP A 371 19.39 41.41 -32.50
C TRP A 371 19.58 42.25 -31.24
N VAL A 372 19.98 41.60 -30.15
CA VAL A 372 20.33 42.28 -28.89
C VAL A 372 21.83 42.13 -28.70
N ASN A 373 22.54 43.26 -28.69
CA ASN A 373 23.97 43.27 -28.38
C ASN A 373 24.19 43.08 -26.88
N LEU A 374 24.87 41.98 -26.54
CA LEU A 374 25.35 41.71 -25.20
C LEU A 374 26.83 42.14 -25.08
N PRO A 375 27.33 42.42 -23.87
CA PRO A 375 28.75 42.70 -23.68
C PRO A 375 29.62 41.59 -24.29
N HIS A 376 30.67 41.97 -25.02
CA HIS A 376 31.60 41.05 -25.69
C HIS A 376 31.03 40.27 -26.89
N THR A 377 29.83 40.60 -27.38
CA THR A 377 29.25 40.00 -28.60
C THR A 377 29.30 40.92 -29.81
N GLU A 378 29.99 42.07 -29.76
CA GLU A 378 29.98 43.06 -30.86
C GLU A 378 30.60 42.53 -32.15
N TRP A 379 31.47 41.52 -32.05
CA TRP A 379 32.14 40.89 -33.19
C TRP A 379 31.21 40.04 -34.05
N MET A 380 30.06 39.62 -33.53
CA MET A 380 29.09 38.82 -34.26
C MET A 380 28.43 39.71 -35.30
N ARG A 381 28.69 39.45 -36.59
CA ARG A 381 28.16 40.21 -37.73
C ARG A 381 27.07 39.47 -38.47
N SER A 382 26.97 38.15 -38.37
CA SER A 382 25.89 37.37 -38.97
C SER A 382 25.46 36.26 -38.03
N TYR A 383 24.16 35.98 -37.98
CA TYR A 383 23.57 35.01 -37.06
C TYR A 383 22.61 34.05 -37.77
N ALA A 384 22.63 32.79 -37.36
CA ALA A 384 21.60 31.81 -37.66
C ALA A 384 21.16 31.09 -36.39
N GLY A 385 19.86 31.04 -36.15
CA GLY A 385 19.27 30.29 -35.03
C GLY A 385 18.24 29.29 -35.52
N ALA A 386 18.17 28.14 -34.86
CA ALA A 386 17.09 27.18 -35.05
C ALA A 386 16.54 26.68 -33.71
N PRO A 387 15.22 26.59 -33.53
CA PRO A 387 14.63 25.89 -32.39
C PRO A 387 14.93 24.39 -32.46
N ILE A 388 15.38 23.83 -31.33
CA ILE A 388 15.49 22.38 -31.12
C ILE A 388 14.10 21.89 -30.74
N ARG A 389 13.51 21.03 -31.58
CA ARG A 389 12.10 20.64 -31.46
C ARG A 389 11.95 19.15 -31.17
N LEU A 390 11.02 18.85 -30.28
CA LEU A 390 10.59 17.48 -29.99
C LEU A 390 9.06 17.42 -29.92
N LYS A 391 8.47 16.52 -30.71
CA LYS A 391 6.99 16.34 -30.79
C LYS A 391 6.23 17.66 -30.98
N GLY A 392 6.80 18.58 -31.78
CA GLY A 392 6.22 19.87 -32.09
C GLY A 392 6.49 20.99 -31.07
N LYS A 393 7.08 20.70 -29.90
CA LYS A 393 7.46 21.69 -28.88
C LYS A 393 8.93 22.06 -28.98
N THR A 394 9.24 23.34 -28.74
CA THR A 394 10.62 23.84 -28.65
C THR A 394 11.19 23.51 -27.27
N ILE A 395 12.19 22.64 -27.22
CA ILE A 395 12.90 22.22 -26.00
C ILE A 395 14.24 22.94 -25.80
N GLY A 396 14.66 23.73 -26.79
CA GLY A 396 15.90 24.48 -26.77
C GLY A 396 16.14 25.24 -28.07
N PHE A 397 17.33 25.81 -28.21
CA PHE A 397 17.76 26.60 -29.36
C PHE A 397 19.20 26.27 -29.69
N LEU A 398 19.50 26.22 -30.98
CA LEU A 398 20.85 26.07 -31.50
C LEU A 398 21.20 27.37 -32.24
N ASN A 399 22.28 28.01 -31.80
CA ASN A 399 22.65 29.36 -32.22
C ASN A 399 24.04 29.36 -32.84
N LEU A 400 24.17 29.90 -34.05
CA LEU A 400 25.42 30.05 -34.79
C LEU A 400 25.72 31.52 -35.05
N ASN A 401 27.01 31.88 -34.93
CA ASN A 401 27.50 33.23 -35.12
C ASN A 401 28.69 33.25 -36.07
N SER A 402 28.81 34.33 -36.86
CA SER A 402 29.98 34.61 -37.69
C SER A 402 30.38 36.08 -37.61
N ALA A 403 31.69 36.34 -37.72
CA ALA A 403 32.26 37.68 -37.85
C ALA A 403 32.07 38.28 -39.26
N THR A 404 31.62 37.47 -40.24
CA THR A 404 31.45 37.91 -41.63
C THR A 404 29.99 38.31 -41.90
N PRO A 405 29.70 39.56 -42.30
CA PRO A 405 28.35 39.96 -42.72
C PRO A 405 27.84 39.13 -43.91
N GLY A 406 26.54 38.87 -43.95
CA GLY A 406 25.87 38.10 -45.01
C GLY A 406 26.25 36.61 -45.04
N PHE A 407 27.00 36.12 -44.05
CA PHE A 407 27.48 34.74 -44.03
C PHE A 407 26.33 33.73 -43.93
N PHE A 408 25.34 34.00 -43.08
CA PHE A 408 24.14 33.19 -42.98
C PHE A 408 22.99 33.77 -43.80
N THR A 409 22.41 32.92 -44.64
CA THR A 409 21.18 33.18 -45.39
C THR A 409 20.03 32.37 -44.81
N GLN A 410 18.78 32.70 -45.18
CA GLN A 410 17.62 31.93 -44.72
C GLN A 410 17.73 30.44 -45.11
N THR A 411 18.28 30.13 -46.29
CA THR A 411 18.54 28.76 -46.73
C THR A 411 19.50 28.01 -45.80
N LYS A 412 20.56 28.68 -45.30
CA LYS A 412 21.47 28.06 -44.31
C LYS A 412 20.80 27.86 -42.95
N ALA A 413 19.89 28.75 -42.56
CA ALA A 413 19.11 28.57 -41.34
C ALA A 413 18.09 27.40 -41.46
N GLU A 414 17.56 27.14 -42.66
CA GLU A 414 16.75 25.95 -42.93
C GLU A 414 17.56 24.65 -42.83
N TRP A 415 18.83 24.66 -43.27
CA TRP A 415 19.74 23.53 -43.04
C TRP A 415 20.04 23.32 -41.56
N LEU A 416 20.24 24.41 -40.82
CA LEU A 416 20.41 24.38 -39.37
C LEU A 416 19.19 23.77 -38.67
N GLN A 417 17.97 24.06 -39.12
CA GLN A 417 16.75 23.45 -38.57
C GLN A 417 16.73 21.93 -38.74
N ALA A 418 17.07 21.43 -39.93
CA ALA A 418 17.07 19.99 -40.19
C ALA A 418 18.03 19.25 -39.24
N PHE A 419 19.16 19.87 -38.91
CA PHE A 419 20.08 19.34 -37.90
C PHE A 419 19.55 19.50 -36.48
N ALA A 420 18.97 20.66 -36.13
CA ALA A 420 18.41 20.92 -34.80
C ALA A 420 17.29 19.93 -34.45
N ASP A 421 16.50 19.48 -35.43
CA ASP A 421 15.50 18.44 -35.26
C ASP A 421 16.14 17.08 -34.90
N GLN A 422 17.27 16.71 -35.53
CA GLN A 422 18.02 15.50 -35.18
C GLN A 422 18.69 15.60 -33.81
N ALA A 423 19.27 16.76 -33.51
CA ALA A 423 19.85 17.06 -32.20
C ALA A 423 18.80 16.94 -31.09
N GLY A 424 17.57 17.39 -31.33
CA GLY A 424 16.46 17.26 -30.37
C GLY A 424 16.12 15.82 -30.01
N VAL A 425 16.17 14.91 -31.00
CA VAL A 425 15.98 13.47 -30.75
C VAL A 425 17.14 12.89 -29.93
N ALA A 426 18.39 13.24 -30.27
CA ALA A 426 19.56 12.75 -29.54
C ALA A 426 19.63 13.23 -28.08
N ILE A 427 19.34 14.52 -27.85
CA ILE A 427 19.29 15.13 -26.51
C ILE A 427 18.22 14.44 -25.65
N GLU A 428 17.04 14.19 -26.22
CA GLU A 428 15.96 13.50 -25.49
C GLU A 428 16.33 12.04 -25.19
N ASN A 429 16.95 11.33 -26.13
CA ASN A 429 17.38 9.94 -25.90
C ASN A 429 18.41 9.85 -24.76
N ALA A 430 19.39 10.75 -24.72
CA ALA A 430 20.36 10.81 -23.64
C ALA A 430 19.69 11.15 -22.29
N ARG A 431 18.73 12.09 -22.29
CA ARG A 431 17.95 12.45 -21.10
C ARG A 431 17.14 11.27 -20.57
N MET A 432 16.36 10.60 -21.43
CA MET A 432 15.59 9.42 -21.05
C MET A 432 16.46 8.27 -20.57
N PHE A 433 17.63 8.06 -21.19
CA PHE A 433 18.54 7.01 -20.76
C PHE A 433 19.11 7.29 -19.37
N GLY A 434 19.50 8.54 -19.08
CA GLY A 434 19.92 8.96 -17.74
C GLY A 434 18.82 8.73 -16.70
N GLU A 435 17.57 9.07 -17.00
CA GLU A 435 16.42 8.82 -16.13
C GLU A 435 16.17 7.32 -15.91
N ILE A 436 16.25 6.50 -16.96
CA ILE A 436 16.11 5.04 -16.86
C ILE A 436 17.22 4.46 -16.01
N HIS A 437 18.46 4.94 -16.15
CA HIS A 437 19.59 4.43 -15.38
C HIS A 437 19.47 4.80 -13.90
N GLU A 438 19.04 6.02 -13.57
CA GLU A 438 18.80 6.43 -12.20
C GLU A 438 17.61 5.67 -11.57
N ASN A 439 16.50 5.51 -12.31
CA ASN A 439 15.37 4.69 -11.87
C ASN A 439 15.75 3.21 -11.68
N ALA A 440 16.58 2.66 -12.56
CA ALA A 440 17.10 1.30 -12.44
C ALA A 440 18.04 1.17 -11.22
N ARG A 441 18.89 2.17 -10.96
CA ARG A 441 19.77 2.22 -9.79
C ARG A 441 18.97 2.32 -8.49
N GLN A 442 17.94 3.15 -8.46
CA GLN A 442 16.99 3.25 -7.35
C GLN A 442 16.23 1.94 -7.14
N THR A 443 15.75 1.30 -8.21
CA THR A 443 15.03 0.02 -8.12
C THR A 443 15.95 -1.11 -7.66
N ALA A 444 17.20 -1.16 -8.12
CA ALA A 444 18.19 -2.13 -7.68
C ALA A 444 18.54 -1.95 -6.19
N LEU A 445 18.70 -0.71 -5.73
CA LEU A 445 18.93 -0.38 -4.33
C LEU A 445 17.73 -0.77 -3.46
N LEU A 446 16.50 -0.46 -3.91
CA LEU A 446 15.26 -0.87 -3.23
C LEU A 446 15.08 -2.38 -3.19
N ASN A 447 15.38 -3.10 -4.27
CA ASN A 447 15.29 -4.56 -4.31
C ASN A 447 16.32 -5.23 -3.41
N ALA A 448 17.56 -4.72 -3.39
CA ALA A 448 18.60 -5.20 -2.48
C ALA A 448 18.18 -5.03 -1.01
N ILE A 449 17.59 -3.89 -0.66
CA ILE A 449 17.14 -3.61 0.70
C ILE A 449 15.92 -4.44 1.06
N THR A 450 14.93 -4.56 0.16
CA THR A 450 13.71 -5.35 0.40
C THR A 450 14.00 -6.84 0.60
N GLN A 451 14.92 -7.41 -0.18
CA GLN A 451 15.36 -8.81 0.02
C GLN A 451 16.12 -8.99 1.34
N THR A 452 16.84 -7.98 1.80
CA THR A 452 17.60 -8.04 3.05
C THR A 452 16.69 -7.92 4.28
N THR A 453 15.69 -7.03 4.25
CA THR A 453 14.74 -6.82 5.35
C THR A 453 13.80 -8.01 5.58
N ILE A 454 13.51 -8.80 4.54
CA ILE A 454 12.63 -9.98 4.66
C ILE A 454 13.37 -11.20 5.24
N MET A 455 14.70 -11.27 5.10
CA MET A 455 15.50 -12.43 5.50
C MET A 455 16.26 -12.26 6.82
N ALA A 456 16.36 -11.03 7.35
CA ALA A 456 17.05 -10.78 8.61
C ALA A 456 16.20 -11.27 9.81
N PRO A 457 16.77 -12.10 10.71
CA PRO A 457 16.05 -12.65 11.86
C PRO A 457 15.72 -11.59 12.94
N ASP A 458 16.48 -10.49 12.98
CA ASP A 458 16.36 -9.40 13.95
C ASP A 458 16.83 -8.05 13.36
N LEU A 459 16.54 -6.96 14.08
CA LEU A 459 16.89 -5.59 13.69
C LEU A 459 18.39 -5.39 13.50
N GLU A 460 19.22 -6.03 14.34
CA GLU A 460 20.68 -5.91 14.39
C GLU A 460 21.33 -6.51 13.13
N GLY A 461 20.93 -7.72 12.75
CA GLY A 461 21.40 -8.35 11.51
C GLY A 461 21.02 -7.55 10.27
N MET A 462 19.83 -6.95 10.25
CA MET A 462 19.40 -6.10 9.13
C MET A 462 20.29 -4.86 9.00
N ILE A 463 20.49 -4.10 10.09
CA ILE A 463 21.30 -2.87 10.04
C ILE A 463 22.77 -3.18 9.72
N GLN A 464 23.29 -4.34 10.13
CA GLN A 464 24.64 -4.77 9.76
C GLN A 464 24.79 -5.01 8.25
N ILE A 465 23.84 -5.69 7.61
CA ILE A 465 23.90 -5.90 6.15
C ILE A 465 23.75 -4.56 5.41
N LEU A 466 22.92 -3.66 5.92
CA LEU A 466 22.71 -2.33 5.32
C LEU A 466 23.99 -1.48 5.39
N VAL A 467 24.68 -1.45 6.53
CA VAL A 467 25.93 -0.67 6.66
C VAL A 467 27.07 -1.27 5.83
N ASP A 468 27.15 -2.61 5.73
CA ASP A 468 28.16 -3.29 4.91
C ASP A 468 27.99 -2.93 3.42
N ARG A 469 26.77 -3.06 2.89
CA ARG A 469 26.47 -2.69 1.50
C ARG A 469 26.69 -1.22 1.22
N LEU A 470 26.36 -0.35 2.17
CA LEU A 470 26.57 1.09 2.03
C LEU A 470 28.06 1.43 1.97
N GLY A 471 28.86 0.85 2.86
CA GLY A 471 30.30 1.03 2.90
C GLY A 471 30.97 0.59 1.59
N GLU A 472 30.57 -0.56 1.04
CA GLU A 472 31.04 -1.05 -0.26
C GLU A 472 30.62 -0.13 -1.42
N LEU A 473 29.35 0.29 -1.46
CA LEU A 473 28.80 1.13 -2.53
C LEU A 473 29.53 2.47 -2.66
N ILE A 474 29.93 3.04 -1.52
CA ILE A 474 30.56 4.37 -1.44
C ILE A 474 32.10 4.25 -1.40
N SER A 475 32.64 3.02 -1.32
CA SER A 475 34.07 2.77 -1.16
C SER A 475 34.67 3.57 0.00
N ALA A 476 33.96 3.62 1.13
CA ALA A 476 34.36 4.39 2.31
C ALA A 476 35.40 3.62 3.14
N ASP A 477 36.28 4.34 3.85
CA ASP A 477 37.19 3.70 4.81
C ASP A 477 36.42 3.17 6.04
N GLY A 478 35.30 3.81 6.39
CA GLY A 478 34.38 3.35 7.42
C GLY A 478 32.96 3.88 7.21
N ALA A 479 31.97 3.10 7.63
CA ALA A 479 30.57 3.54 7.66
C ALA A 479 29.91 3.03 8.94
N TYR A 480 29.11 3.87 9.60
CA TYR A 480 28.57 3.59 10.92
C TYR A 480 27.10 3.97 10.99
N ILE A 481 26.24 3.04 11.39
CA ILE A 481 24.85 3.32 11.73
C ILE A 481 24.77 3.47 13.24
N THR A 482 24.32 4.63 13.68
CA THR A 482 23.99 4.92 15.08
C THR A 482 22.48 5.00 15.23
N LEU A 483 21.98 4.57 16.38
CA LEU A 483 20.56 4.65 16.73
C LEU A 483 20.35 5.72 17.80
N TRP A 484 19.16 6.31 17.81
CA TRP A 484 18.73 7.29 18.79
C TRP A 484 17.72 6.68 19.75
N ASP A 485 18.02 6.77 21.05
CA ASP A 485 17.11 6.45 22.14
C ASP A 485 16.52 7.76 22.68
N GLU A 486 15.25 8.01 22.33
CA GLU A 486 14.56 9.26 22.66
C GLU A 486 14.27 9.36 24.16
N ASP A 487 13.92 8.25 24.81
CA ASP A 487 13.59 8.20 26.25
C ASP A 487 14.81 8.51 27.11
N LYS A 488 15.97 7.97 26.73
CA LYS A 488 17.24 8.16 27.46
C LYS A 488 18.07 9.32 26.91
N ASN A 489 17.59 10.01 25.87
CA ASN A 489 18.27 11.08 25.15
C ASN A 489 19.75 10.76 24.86
N ARG A 490 20.01 9.57 24.31
CA ARG A 490 21.37 9.09 24.03
C ARG A 490 21.48 8.41 22.67
N VAL A 491 22.71 8.38 22.14
CA VAL A 491 23.07 7.58 20.97
C VAL A 491 23.46 6.18 21.39
N THR A 492 22.96 5.16 20.69
CA THR A 492 23.41 3.77 20.85
C THR A 492 24.08 3.28 19.55
N PRO A 493 25.09 2.41 19.65
CA PRO A 493 25.70 1.80 18.47
C PRO A 493 24.68 0.87 17.79
N GLY A 494 24.51 1.03 16.48
CA GLY A 494 23.70 0.14 15.65
C GLY A 494 24.55 -0.90 14.96
N ALA A 495 25.34 -0.48 13.97
CA ALA A 495 26.23 -1.37 13.21
C ALA A 495 27.38 -0.60 12.57
N ALA A 496 28.44 -1.31 12.18
CA ALA A 496 29.65 -0.71 11.62
C ALA A 496 30.23 -1.51 10.45
N TYR A 497 30.78 -0.78 9.49
CA TYR A 497 31.61 -1.24 8.39
C TYR A 497 33.01 -0.62 8.52
N GLY A 498 34.05 -1.39 8.17
CA GLY A 498 35.43 -0.95 8.24
C GLY A 498 36.09 -1.14 9.62
N PRO A 499 37.09 -0.31 9.99
CA PRO A 499 38.02 -0.57 11.10
C PRO A 499 37.41 -0.79 12.49
N LEU A 500 36.19 -0.32 12.73
CA LEU A 500 35.52 -0.43 14.03
C LEU A 500 34.46 -1.54 14.08
N ARG A 501 34.29 -2.34 13.02
CA ARG A 501 33.21 -3.36 12.93
C ARG A 501 33.06 -4.20 14.20
N ASP A 502 34.16 -4.77 14.70
CA ASP A 502 34.12 -5.70 15.84
C ASP A 502 34.03 -5.03 17.22
N SER A 503 34.31 -3.72 17.30
CA SER A 503 34.36 -2.97 18.58
C SER A 503 33.32 -1.85 18.68
N PHE A 504 32.47 -1.70 17.65
CA PHE A 504 31.50 -0.59 17.60
C PHE A 504 30.37 -0.75 18.61
N SER A 505 29.92 -1.98 18.87
CA SER A 505 28.89 -2.29 19.87
C SER A 505 29.33 -2.01 21.30
N GLU A 506 30.64 -2.00 21.58
CA GLU A 506 31.21 -1.71 22.90
C GLU A 506 31.28 -0.19 23.21
N ILE A 507 31.00 0.66 22.22
CA ILE A 507 31.02 2.11 22.38
C ILE A 507 29.82 2.56 23.22
N ASN A 508 30.10 3.01 24.44
CA ASN A 508 29.08 3.60 25.32
C ASN A 508 29.11 5.13 25.19
N VAL A 509 27.94 5.71 24.95
CA VAL A 509 27.73 7.17 24.85
C VAL A 509 26.82 7.60 26.00
N GLU A 510 27.22 8.63 26.75
CA GLU A 510 26.44 9.13 27.88
C GLU A 510 25.17 9.86 27.41
N ALA A 511 24.15 9.90 28.26
CA ALA A 511 22.94 10.68 27.98
C ALA A 511 23.28 12.16 27.83
N ASN A 512 22.72 12.82 26.80
CA ASN A 512 23.00 14.22 26.43
C ASN A 512 24.43 14.50 25.95
N GLU A 513 25.27 13.49 25.70
CA GLU A 513 26.60 13.71 25.13
C GLU A 513 26.50 14.26 23.70
N LYS A 514 27.24 15.35 23.41
CA LYS A 514 27.30 15.93 22.06
C LYS A 514 28.12 15.04 21.13
N THR A 515 27.43 14.41 20.19
CA THR A 515 27.99 13.55 19.14
C THR A 515 27.68 14.10 17.75
N ILE A 516 28.37 13.59 16.73
CA ILE A 516 28.05 13.90 15.33
C ILE A 516 26.59 13.53 15.02
N THR A 517 26.14 12.37 15.50
CA THR A 517 24.74 11.92 15.38
C THR A 517 23.76 12.94 15.98
N SER A 518 24.01 13.42 17.20
CA SER A 518 23.14 14.42 17.85
C SER A 518 23.10 15.74 17.09
N LEU A 519 24.21 16.16 16.47
CA LEU A 519 24.31 17.37 15.67
C LEU A 519 23.53 17.24 14.36
N VAL A 520 23.75 16.15 13.63
CA VAL A 520 23.04 15.83 12.37
C VAL A 520 21.53 15.74 12.61
N LEU A 521 21.10 15.12 13.71
CA LEU A 521 19.69 15.04 14.12
C LEU A 521 19.10 16.36 14.62
N ALA A 522 19.92 17.29 15.11
CA ALA A 522 19.46 18.63 15.49
C ALA A 522 19.22 19.51 14.25
N GLU A 523 20.11 19.43 13.26
CA GLU A 523 20.00 20.16 11.99
C GLU A 523 18.96 19.56 11.04
N GLY A 524 18.72 18.24 11.10
CA GLY A 524 17.74 17.55 10.25
C GLY A 524 18.14 17.42 8.78
N LYS A 525 19.39 17.73 8.42
CA LYS A 525 19.96 17.68 7.07
C LYS A 525 21.33 17.01 7.08
N SER A 526 21.81 16.63 5.89
CA SER A 526 23.17 16.09 5.72
C SER A 526 24.23 17.13 6.08
N LEU A 527 25.33 16.67 6.70
CA LEU A 527 26.44 17.53 7.12
C LEU A 527 27.76 16.91 6.66
N VAL A 528 28.57 17.69 5.93
CA VAL A 528 29.95 17.36 5.61
C VAL A 528 30.84 18.03 6.65
N LEU A 529 31.60 17.24 7.40
CA LEU A 529 32.52 17.71 8.44
C LEU A 529 33.96 17.41 8.06
N LYS A 530 34.81 18.43 8.11
CA LYS A 530 36.27 18.33 7.89
C LYS A 530 37.03 18.26 9.20
N ASP A 531 38.27 17.78 9.16
CA ASP A 531 39.15 17.62 10.34
C ASP A 531 39.23 18.88 11.23
N ALA A 532 39.32 20.08 10.65
CA ALA A 532 39.33 21.34 11.40
C ALA A 532 38.02 21.62 12.16
N GLU A 533 36.87 21.24 11.60
CA GLU A 533 35.55 21.41 12.21
C GLU A 533 35.33 20.35 13.30
N LEU A 534 35.79 19.12 13.08
CA LEU A 534 35.79 18.05 14.07
C LEU A 534 36.59 18.43 15.33
N ALA A 535 37.72 19.10 15.17
CA ALA A 535 38.52 19.62 16.28
C ALA A 535 37.81 20.76 17.05
N SER A 536 36.99 21.57 16.37
CA SER A 536 36.27 22.71 16.95
C SER A 536 35.05 22.32 17.78
N LEU A 537 34.45 21.15 17.49
CA LEU A 537 33.18 20.72 18.10
C LEU A 537 33.32 20.18 19.54
N GLN A 538 34.53 20.11 20.12
CA GLN A 538 34.83 19.51 21.43
C GLN A 538 34.13 18.15 21.66
N ILE A 539 33.85 17.41 20.59
CA ILE A 539 33.26 16.07 20.68
C ILE A 539 34.31 15.23 21.38
N LYS A 540 33.99 14.69 22.57
CA LYS A 540 34.80 13.63 23.18
C LYS A 540 34.91 12.54 22.12
N LYS A 541 36.08 12.38 21.51
CA LYS A 541 36.36 11.23 20.64
C LYS A 541 36.22 10.00 21.54
N SER A 542 35.02 9.41 21.61
CA SER A 542 34.74 8.28 22.51
C SER A 542 35.48 7.01 22.10
N SER A 543 36.26 7.04 21.01
CA SER A 543 37.32 6.09 20.79
C SER A 543 38.64 6.80 20.47
N LYS A 544 39.72 6.40 21.15
CA LYS A 544 41.11 6.69 20.77
C LYS A 544 41.49 6.18 19.36
N ASN A 545 40.53 5.61 18.61
CA ASN A 545 40.73 4.84 17.39
C ASN A 545 40.07 5.43 16.13
N CYS A 546 39.29 6.52 16.22
CA CYS A 546 38.69 7.14 15.02
C CYS A 546 39.75 7.99 14.27
N ARG A 547 40.21 7.49 13.12
CA ARG A 547 41.22 8.11 12.23
C ARG A 547 40.63 9.02 11.14
N ALA A 548 39.30 9.16 11.11
CA ALA A 548 38.59 9.90 10.08
C ALA A 548 39.01 11.38 10.02
N LYS A 549 39.37 11.85 8.82
CA LYS A 549 39.66 13.26 8.50
C LYS A 549 38.52 13.95 7.75
N SER A 550 37.60 13.19 7.17
CA SER A 550 36.41 13.70 6.49
C SER A 550 35.23 12.80 6.82
N ILE A 551 34.11 13.41 7.21
CA ILE A 551 32.90 12.70 7.64
C ILE A 551 31.69 13.28 6.91
N LEU A 552 30.85 12.42 6.35
CA LEU A 552 29.51 12.76 5.90
C LEU A 552 28.50 12.16 6.89
N GLY A 553 27.82 13.02 7.63
CA GLY A 553 26.76 12.66 8.56
C GLY A 553 25.38 12.82 7.91
N LEU A 554 24.57 11.77 7.97
CA LEU A 554 23.26 11.70 7.31
C LEU A 554 22.19 11.35 8.34
N PRO A 555 21.12 12.15 8.47
CA PRO A 555 20.08 11.89 9.45
C PRO A 555 19.25 10.68 9.04
N LEU A 556 19.00 9.79 10.00
CA LEU A 556 17.99 8.73 9.85
C LEU A 556 16.69 9.22 10.47
N ILE A 557 15.86 9.84 9.64
CA ILE A 557 14.54 10.36 10.03
C ILE A 557 13.50 9.73 9.11
N ALA A 558 12.47 9.13 9.70
CA ALA A 558 11.32 8.61 8.98
C ALA A 558 10.05 8.96 9.77
N ASP A 559 9.02 9.44 9.07
CA ASP A 559 7.73 9.81 9.68
C ASP A 559 7.90 10.78 10.87
N GLU A 560 8.73 11.81 10.67
CA GLU A 560 9.12 12.81 11.69
C GLU A 560 9.87 12.27 12.93
N LYS A 561 10.04 10.95 13.05
CA LYS A 561 10.80 10.34 14.16
C LYS A 561 12.29 10.30 13.89
N LYS A 562 13.08 10.70 14.88
CA LYS A 562 14.54 10.65 14.87
C LYS A 562 14.99 9.23 15.26
N LEU A 563 15.53 8.49 14.29
CA LEU A 563 15.94 7.11 14.48
C LEU A 563 17.43 6.96 14.75
N GLY A 564 18.24 7.93 14.30
CA GLY A 564 19.70 7.87 14.41
C GLY A 564 20.42 8.63 13.30
N ALA A 565 21.64 8.23 12.97
CA ALA A 565 22.39 8.77 11.85
C ALA A 565 23.28 7.72 11.20
N VAL A 566 23.56 7.90 9.91
CA VAL A 566 24.66 7.22 9.21
C VAL A 566 25.85 8.16 9.17
N LEU A 567 27.03 7.64 9.50
CA LEU A 567 28.29 8.35 9.45
C LEU A 567 29.20 7.65 8.46
N ILE A 568 29.55 8.31 7.36
CA ILE A 568 30.51 7.82 6.37
C ILE A 568 31.83 8.54 6.61
N THR A 569 32.93 7.80 6.67
CA THR A 569 34.23 8.32 7.09
C THR A 569 35.34 7.95 6.12
N TYR A 570 36.26 8.89 5.90
CA TYR A 570 37.52 8.68 5.20
C TYR A 570 38.71 9.07 6.08
N ASP A 571 39.76 8.25 6.09
CA ASP A 571 41.00 8.43 6.85
C ASP A 571 41.94 9.47 6.19
N GLN A 572 41.70 9.79 4.91
CA GLN A 572 42.34 10.89 4.19
C GLN A 572 41.33 12.02 3.90
N PRO A 573 41.80 13.26 3.65
CA PRO A 573 40.92 14.34 3.23
C PRO A 573 40.17 13.94 1.95
N HIS A 574 38.84 13.88 2.04
CA HIS A 574 37.96 13.54 0.92
C HIS A 574 37.08 14.73 0.55
N HIS A 575 36.92 14.97 -0.76
CA HIS A 575 35.98 15.97 -1.26
C HIS A 575 34.75 15.25 -1.79
N PHE A 576 33.65 15.36 -1.05
CA PHE A 576 32.36 14.79 -1.44
C PHE A 576 31.78 15.58 -2.63
N SER A 577 31.59 14.90 -3.75
CA SER A 577 30.84 15.43 -4.89
C SER A 577 29.34 15.49 -4.59
N GLU A 578 28.60 16.36 -5.29
CA GLU A 578 27.13 16.42 -5.15
C GLU A 578 26.46 15.07 -5.47
N ALA A 579 27.02 14.31 -6.41
CA ALA A 579 26.53 12.99 -6.77
C ALA A 579 26.70 11.97 -5.64
N GLU A 580 27.85 11.98 -4.93
CA GLU A 580 28.09 11.12 -3.76
C GLU A 580 27.18 11.49 -2.58
N ILE A 581 27.01 12.78 -2.31
CA ILE A 581 26.11 13.24 -1.24
C ILE A 581 24.67 12.81 -1.54
N SER A 582 24.19 13.07 -2.76
CA SER A 582 22.84 12.69 -3.19
C SER A 582 22.60 11.18 -3.08
N LEU A 583 23.55 10.37 -3.53
CA LEU A 583 23.48 8.91 -3.40
C LEU A 583 23.42 8.47 -1.93
N SER A 584 24.26 9.05 -1.09
CA SER A 584 24.33 8.70 0.34
C SER A 584 23.06 9.09 1.10
N GLU A 585 22.48 10.26 0.78
CA GLU A 585 21.19 10.68 1.33
C GLU A 585 20.04 9.77 0.91
N GLN A 586 20.01 9.35 -0.35
CA GLN A 586 19.03 8.39 -0.83
C GLN A 586 19.13 7.07 -0.04
N ALA A 587 20.35 6.55 0.14
CA ALA A 587 20.56 5.34 0.93
C ALA A 587 20.15 5.52 2.40
N ALA A 588 20.52 6.65 3.03
CA ALA A 588 20.15 6.95 4.41
C ALA A 588 18.63 7.02 4.60
N ARG A 589 17.88 7.62 3.67
CA ARG A 589 16.40 7.63 3.72
C ARG A 589 15.81 6.23 3.70
N ILE A 590 16.35 5.34 2.86
CA ILE A 590 15.84 3.97 2.78
C ILE A 590 16.20 3.18 4.06
N ILE A 591 17.42 3.35 4.58
CA ILE A 591 17.84 2.75 5.85
C ILE A 591 16.94 3.24 7.00
N ALA A 592 16.61 4.53 7.05
CA ALA A 592 15.71 5.10 8.04
C ALA A 592 14.32 4.45 7.95
N LEU A 593 13.77 4.31 6.75
CA LEU A 593 12.47 3.66 6.54
C LEU A 593 12.50 2.17 6.94
N ALA A 594 13.58 1.46 6.65
CA ALA A 594 13.74 0.05 7.02
C ALA A 594 13.79 -0.13 8.54
N ILE A 595 14.60 0.68 9.23
CA ILE A 595 14.68 0.69 10.71
C ILE A 595 13.32 1.05 11.32
N TYR A 596 12.64 2.05 10.77
CA TYR A 596 11.30 2.45 11.24
C TYR A 596 10.30 1.30 11.17
N LYS A 597 10.23 0.63 10.02
CA LYS A 597 9.33 -0.50 9.80
C LYS A 597 9.67 -1.69 10.67
N ALA A 598 10.95 -2.00 10.85
CA ALA A 598 11.40 -3.09 11.71
C ALA A 598 11.01 -2.84 13.18
N LYS A 599 11.27 -1.63 13.72
CA LYS A 599 10.83 -1.24 15.07
C LYS A 599 9.31 -1.30 15.23
N LEU A 600 8.56 -0.85 14.22
CA LEU A 600 7.09 -0.90 14.24
C LEU A 600 6.57 -2.34 14.24
N PHE A 601 7.17 -3.21 13.42
CA PHE A 601 6.79 -4.62 13.33
C PHE A 601 7.07 -5.37 14.65
N GLU A 602 8.21 -5.11 15.28
CA GLU A 602 8.56 -5.69 16.59
C GLU A 602 7.57 -5.26 17.68
N SER A 603 7.23 -3.96 17.74
CA SER A 603 6.21 -3.45 18.65
C SER A 603 4.82 -4.06 18.41
N GLU A 604 4.42 -4.23 17.14
CA GLU A 604 3.13 -4.85 16.82
C GLU A 604 3.11 -6.35 17.13
N LYS A 605 4.24 -7.05 16.94
CA LYS A 605 4.40 -8.46 17.31
C LYS A 605 4.29 -8.66 18.81
N GLU A 606 4.97 -7.84 19.61
CA GLU A 606 4.84 -7.89 21.08
C GLU A 606 3.41 -7.59 21.51
N ARG A 607 2.79 -6.54 20.95
CA ARG A 607 1.40 -6.19 21.29
C ARG A 607 0.40 -7.27 20.89
N THR A 608 0.63 -7.98 19.78
CA THR A 608 -0.19 -9.13 19.38
C THR A 608 -0.05 -10.29 20.37
N LYS A 609 1.18 -10.51 20.86
CA LYS A 609 1.49 -11.55 21.86
C LYS A 609 0.82 -11.24 23.20
N GLU A 610 0.89 -10.00 23.65
CA GLU A 610 0.18 -9.49 24.84
C GLU A 610 -1.34 -9.63 24.70
N LEU A 611 -1.91 -9.21 23.57
CA LEU A 611 -3.36 -9.35 23.32
C LEU A 611 -3.82 -10.81 23.25
N ALA A 612 -3.02 -11.70 22.66
CA ALA A 612 -3.32 -13.13 22.61
C ALA A 612 -3.32 -13.74 24.02
N ARG A 613 -2.36 -13.36 24.87
CA ARG A 613 -2.31 -13.76 26.28
C ARG A 613 -3.56 -13.27 27.02
N ALA A 614 -3.88 -11.98 26.94
CA ALA A 614 -5.05 -11.40 27.61
C ALA A 614 -6.37 -12.07 27.18
N ASN A 615 -6.56 -12.31 25.88
CA ASN A 615 -7.75 -13.00 25.36
C ASN A 615 -7.86 -14.44 25.86
N THR A 616 -6.74 -15.15 26.01
CA THR A 616 -6.71 -16.52 26.54
C THR A 616 -7.19 -16.53 28.00
N ILE A 617 -6.68 -15.63 28.82
CA ILE A 617 -7.09 -15.47 30.24
C ILE A 617 -8.57 -15.10 30.33
N ILE A 618 -9.05 -14.12 29.54
CA ILE A 618 -10.47 -13.71 29.52
C ILE A 618 -11.38 -14.90 29.16
N THR A 619 -11.00 -15.69 28.15
CA THR A 619 -11.81 -16.84 27.71
C THR A 619 -11.86 -17.93 28.78
N ALA A 620 -10.71 -18.22 29.41
CA ALA A 620 -10.62 -19.18 30.50
C ALA A 620 -11.48 -18.75 31.70
N LEU A 621 -11.34 -17.50 32.15
CA LEU A 621 -12.11 -16.93 33.25
C LEU A 621 -13.62 -16.84 32.93
N GLY A 622 -14.01 -16.55 31.68
CA GLY A 622 -15.42 -16.54 31.28
C GLY A 622 -16.07 -17.93 31.32
N ASN A 623 -15.34 -18.97 30.90
CA ASN A 623 -15.78 -20.36 31.05
C ASN A 623 -15.89 -20.75 32.52
N ALA A 624 -14.92 -20.32 33.33
CA ALA A 624 -14.92 -20.54 34.78
C ALA A 624 -16.14 -19.92 35.46
N ALA A 625 -16.42 -18.65 35.17
CA ALA A 625 -17.58 -17.94 35.71
C ALA A 625 -18.89 -18.65 35.36
N THR A 626 -19.02 -19.14 34.12
CA THR A 626 -20.20 -19.91 33.68
C THR A 626 -20.39 -21.21 34.48
N GLN A 627 -19.30 -21.90 34.81
CA GLN A 627 -19.36 -23.12 35.64
C GLN A 627 -19.75 -22.80 37.09
N VAL A 628 -19.21 -21.72 37.65
CA VAL A 628 -19.56 -21.26 39.00
C VAL A 628 -21.03 -20.83 39.06
N GLU A 629 -21.52 -20.08 38.06
CA GLU A 629 -22.93 -19.65 37.96
C GLU A 629 -23.93 -20.81 37.89
N ALA A 630 -23.51 -22.00 37.45
CA ALA A 630 -24.38 -23.17 37.40
C ALA A 630 -24.68 -23.78 38.78
N ALA A 631 -23.88 -23.46 39.81
CA ALA A 631 -24.12 -23.96 41.15
C ALA A 631 -25.21 -23.15 41.88
N ILE A 632 -26.05 -23.85 42.66
CA ILE A 632 -27.20 -23.26 43.34
C ILE A 632 -26.88 -22.86 44.79
N LYS A 633 -26.00 -23.63 45.44
CA LYS A 633 -25.61 -23.43 46.85
C LYS A 633 -24.30 -22.66 46.93
N LEU A 634 -24.20 -21.77 47.92
CA LEU A 634 -23.01 -20.95 48.14
C LEU A 634 -21.75 -21.80 48.31
N ASP A 635 -21.77 -22.79 49.20
CA ASP A 635 -20.61 -23.64 49.48
C ASP A 635 -20.07 -24.32 48.23
N ARG A 636 -20.98 -24.86 47.38
CA ARG A 636 -20.58 -25.53 46.13
C ARG A 636 -20.06 -24.56 45.07
N MET A 637 -20.64 -23.37 45.00
CA MET A 637 -20.18 -22.30 44.09
C MET A 637 -18.75 -21.92 44.41
N VAL A 638 -18.51 -21.75 45.70
CA VAL A 638 -17.21 -21.42 46.24
C VAL A 638 -16.26 -22.56 45.91
N GLU A 639 -16.50 -23.82 46.30
CA GLU A 639 -15.68 -24.98 45.89
C GLU A 639 -15.29 -24.99 44.39
N ILE A 640 -16.28 -24.86 43.49
CA ILE A 640 -16.04 -24.85 42.03
C ILE A 640 -15.14 -23.69 41.62
N LEU A 641 -15.29 -22.50 42.22
CA LEU A 641 -14.44 -21.34 41.92
C LEU A 641 -12.96 -21.67 42.16
N GLY A 642 -12.65 -22.37 43.26
CA GLY A 642 -11.29 -22.78 43.59
C GLY A 642 -10.78 -23.90 42.69
N GLU A 643 -11.62 -24.91 42.40
CA GLU A 643 -11.28 -25.98 41.43
C GLU A 643 -10.90 -25.38 40.07
N VAL A 644 -11.71 -24.45 39.56
CA VAL A 644 -11.48 -23.89 38.22
C VAL A 644 -10.30 -22.92 38.20
N LEU A 645 -10.08 -22.12 39.24
CA LEU A 645 -8.88 -21.29 39.30
C LEU A 645 -7.61 -22.14 39.42
N ALA A 646 -7.65 -23.25 40.16
CA ALA A 646 -6.53 -24.19 40.26
C ALA A 646 -6.21 -24.86 38.91
N ASP A 647 -7.21 -25.22 38.11
CA ASP A 647 -7.02 -25.72 36.73
C ASP A 647 -6.30 -24.71 35.82
N LEU A 648 -6.38 -23.41 36.14
CA LEU A 648 -5.66 -22.34 35.44
C LEU A 648 -4.27 -22.06 36.04
N GLY A 649 -3.83 -22.84 37.03
CA GLY A 649 -2.59 -22.63 37.76
C GLY A 649 -2.64 -21.39 38.68
N LEU A 650 -3.84 -20.97 39.07
CA LEU A 650 -4.06 -19.84 39.97
C LEU A 650 -4.60 -20.35 41.31
N HIS A 651 -4.15 -19.71 42.38
CA HIS A 651 -4.65 -19.96 43.72
C HIS A 651 -5.60 -18.83 44.13
N SER A 652 -6.53 -19.12 45.04
CA SER A 652 -7.52 -18.13 45.46
C SER A 652 -7.98 -18.29 46.91
N MET A 653 -8.49 -17.18 47.45
CA MET A 653 -9.12 -17.09 48.77
C MET A 653 -10.33 -16.18 48.71
N VAL A 654 -11.48 -16.65 49.19
CA VAL A 654 -12.74 -15.88 49.16
C VAL A 654 -13.09 -15.43 50.57
N LEU A 655 -13.17 -14.11 50.75
CA LEU A 655 -13.58 -13.46 52.00
C LEU A 655 -14.95 -12.83 51.79
N LEU A 656 -15.97 -13.32 52.49
CA LEU A 656 -17.32 -12.74 52.38
C LEU A 656 -17.76 -12.11 53.71
N GLN A 657 -18.48 -11.02 53.60
CA GLN A 657 -19.04 -10.33 54.77
C GLN A 657 -20.20 -11.14 55.36
N SER A 658 -20.26 -11.18 56.69
CA SER A 658 -21.35 -11.72 57.50
C SER A 658 -22.63 -10.89 57.30
N SER A 659 -23.77 -11.50 57.66
CA SER A 659 -25.10 -10.89 57.56
C SER A 659 -25.31 -9.65 58.45
N ASP A 660 -24.53 -9.51 59.54
CA ASP A 660 -24.50 -8.35 60.43
C ASP A 660 -23.62 -7.20 59.89
N GLY A 661 -22.78 -7.48 58.88
CA GLY A 661 -21.82 -6.54 58.33
C GLY A 661 -20.59 -6.31 59.20
N GLU A 662 -20.48 -6.94 60.37
CA GLU A 662 -19.44 -6.65 61.35
C GLU A 662 -18.20 -7.53 61.19
N ASN A 663 -18.34 -8.69 60.53
CA ASN A 663 -17.25 -9.67 60.38
C ASN A 663 -17.10 -10.17 58.93
N LEU A 664 -15.87 -10.59 58.58
CA LEU A 664 -15.54 -11.32 57.36
C LEU A 664 -15.35 -12.80 57.68
N GLY A 665 -16.16 -13.65 57.05
CA GLY A 665 -15.97 -15.10 57.04
C GLY A 665 -15.08 -15.53 55.89
N ILE A 666 -14.19 -16.48 56.15
CA ILE A 666 -13.40 -17.15 55.11
C ILE A 666 -14.25 -18.30 54.58
N HIS A 667 -14.72 -18.18 53.33
CA HIS A 667 -15.61 -19.18 52.73
C HIS A 667 -14.87 -20.12 51.78
N GLN A 668 -13.69 -19.73 51.28
CA GLN A 668 -12.82 -20.60 50.50
C GLN A 668 -11.36 -20.42 50.80
N LEU A 669 -10.66 -21.54 50.80
CA LEU A 669 -9.22 -21.64 50.74
C LEU A 669 -8.87 -22.61 49.61
N SER A 670 -7.99 -22.20 48.68
CA SER A 670 -7.23 -23.16 47.88
C SER A 670 -6.57 -24.19 48.82
N GLU A 671 -6.42 -25.46 48.40
CA GLU A 671 -5.81 -26.54 49.20
C GLU A 671 -4.49 -26.12 49.87
N SER A 672 -3.77 -25.20 49.25
CA SER A 672 -2.51 -24.67 49.74
C SER A 672 -2.60 -23.68 50.89
N VAL A 673 -3.68 -22.90 50.97
CA VAL A 673 -3.96 -22.05 52.14
C VAL A 673 -4.65 -22.85 53.23
N HIS A 674 -5.28 -23.99 52.90
CA HIS A 674 -5.83 -24.89 53.90
C HIS A 674 -4.77 -25.42 54.87
N LEU A 675 -3.53 -25.63 54.41
CA LEU A 675 -2.38 -25.99 55.26
C LEU A 675 -2.01 -24.86 56.24
N VAL A 676 -1.94 -23.62 55.74
CA VAL A 676 -1.68 -22.41 56.55
C VAL A 676 -2.74 -22.21 57.61
N TYR A 677 -4.00 -22.42 57.24
CA TYR A 677 -5.15 -22.27 58.10
C TYR A 677 -5.26 -23.40 59.13
N SER A 678 -4.92 -24.64 58.75
CA SER A 678 -4.86 -25.78 59.66
C SER A 678 -3.76 -25.65 60.73
N GLY A 679 -2.70 -24.88 60.46
CA GLY A 679 -1.74 -24.45 61.48
C GLY A 679 -2.36 -23.50 62.52
N ALA A 680 -3.26 -22.61 62.10
CA ALA A 680 -4.01 -21.71 62.97
C ALA A 680 -5.13 -22.43 63.77
N GLU A 681 -5.69 -23.52 63.22
CA GLU A 681 -6.68 -24.39 63.89
C GLU A 681 -6.16 -25.01 65.19
N TYR A 682 -4.84 -25.20 65.34
CA TYR A 682 -4.26 -25.66 66.60
C TYR A 682 -4.50 -24.70 67.78
N LEU A 683 -4.86 -23.43 67.51
CA LEU A 683 -5.12 -22.40 68.52
C LEU A 683 -6.61 -22.08 68.73
N HIS A 684 -7.52 -22.45 67.80
CA HIS A 684 -8.95 -22.16 67.90
C HIS A 684 -9.85 -23.37 67.54
N HIS A 685 -10.61 -23.85 68.53
CA HIS A 685 -11.41 -25.09 68.53
C HIS A 685 -12.71 -25.08 67.69
N ASN A 686 -12.73 -24.61 66.44
CA ASN A 686 -13.82 -24.94 65.51
C ASN A 686 -13.50 -24.56 64.05
N GLU A 687 -13.57 -25.54 63.15
CA GLU A 687 -13.25 -25.46 61.71
C GLU A 687 -14.10 -24.43 60.90
N GLN A 688 -15.19 -23.88 61.47
CA GLN A 688 -16.21 -23.17 60.68
C GLN A 688 -16.44 -21.68 61.03
N ASP A 689 -15.74 -21.11 62.01
CA ASP A 689 -16.14 -19.82 62.61
C ASP A 689 -15.02 -18.76 62.75
N TYR A 690 -13.87 -18.89 62.06
CA TYR A 690 -12.88 -17.81 62.09
C TYR A 690 -13.44 -16.56 61.40
N GLN A 691 -13.67 -15.53 62.19
CA GLN A 691 -14.24 -14.27 61.75
C GLN A 691 -13.22 -13.16 61.94
N LEU A 692 -12.86 -12.50 60.84
CA LEU A 692 -11.94 -11.37 60.84
C LEU A 692 -12.72 -10.06 60.99
N PRO A 693 -12.41 -9.20 61.98
CA PRO A 693 -12.99 -7.88 62.06
C PRO A 693 -12.45 -7.01 60.90
N PRO A 694 -13.30 -6.39 60.07
CA PRO A 694 -12.90 -5.57 58.92
C PRO A 694 -11.96 -4.41 59.28
N SER A 695 -12.03 -3.92 60.53
CA SER A 695 -11.17 -2.85 61.04
C SER A 695 -9.69 -3.23 61.16
N GLY A 696 -9.37 -4.54 61.21
CA GLY A 696 -8.00 -5.05 61.31
C GLY A 696 -7.30 -5.29 59.98
N PHE A 697 -8.04 -5.28 58.86
CA PHE A 697 -7.51 -5.65 57.54
C PHE A 697 -7.43 -4.44 56.61
N ALA A 698 -6.25 -3.79 56.58
CA ALA A 698 -6.03 -2.53 55.86
C ALA A 698 -6.31 -2.64 54.35
N TYR A 699 -5.84 -3.72 53.71
CA TYR A 699 -6.03 -3.97 52.28
C TYR A 699 -7.51 -4.14 51.91
N TYR A 700 -8.34 -4.71 52.80
CA TYR A 700 -9.79 -4.78 52.57
C TYR A 700 -10.44 -3.41 52.55
N ASN A 701 -10.13 -2.57 53.54
CA ASN A 701 -10.66 -1.21 53.55
C ASN A 701 -10.23 -0.42 52.31
N GLU A 702 -9.02 -0.63 51.81
CA GLU A 702 -8.54 -0.01 50.58
C GLU A 702 -9.33 -0.47 49.35
N VAL A 703 -9.41 -1.79 49.11
CA VAL A 703 -10.12 -2.39 47.97
C VAL A 703 -11.61 -2.07 47.98
N ILE A 704 -12.24 -2.09 49.16
CA ILE A 704 -13.67 -1.83 49.29
C ILE A 704 -14.02 -0.35 49.16
N ASN A 705 -13.21 0.55 49.72
CA ASN A 705 -13.44 2.00 49.59
C ASN A 705 -13.22 2.49 48.15
N GLN A 706 -12.17 1.99 47.50
CA GLN A 706 -11.84 2.38 46.12
C GLN A 706 -12.74 1.66 45.11
N LYS A 707 -13.27 0.47 45.45
CA LYS A 707 -14.01 -0.42 44.54
C LYS A 707 -13.23 -0.74 43.27
N GLN A 708 -11.91 -0.83 43.40
CA GLN A 708 -10.98 -1.16 42.32
C GLN A 708 -10.13 -2.36 42.71
N ILE A 709 -9.66 -3.09 41.71
CA ILE A 709 -8.66 -4.14 41.90
C ILE A 709 -7.36 -3.50 42.37
N ILE A 710 -6.73 -4.14 43.34
CA ILE A 710 -5.36 -3.84 43.75
C ILE A 710 -4.46 -4.97 43.25
N PHE A 711 -3.41 -4.60 42.52
CA PHE A 711 -2.30 -5.50 42.21
C PHE A 711 -1.35 -5.56 43.41
N LEU A 712 -0.99 -6.78 43.79
CA LEU A 712 -0.12 -7.07 44.91
C LEU A 712 1.21 -7.59 44.35
N GLU A 713 2.28 -6.83 44.55
CA GLU A 713 3.64 -7.25 44.20
C GLU A 713 4.15 -8.35 45.14
N ASN A 714 3.59 -8.44 46.34
CA ASN A 714 3.92 -9.42 47.37
C ASN A 714 2.64 -9.87 48.10
N VAL A 715 2.10 -11.00 47.68
CA VAL A 715 0.89 -11.61 48.28
C VAL A 715 1.20 -12.21 49.65
N TYR A 716 2.43 -12.68 49.88
CA TYR A 716 2.87 -13.24 51.15
C TYR A 716 2.77 -12.23 52.30
N GLU A 717 3.27 -10.99 52.09
CA GLU A 717 3.18 -9.91 53.07
C GLU A 717 1.71 -9.57 53.40
N MET A 718 0.85 -9.55 52.37
CA MET A 718 -0.57 -9.28 52.54
C MET A 718 -1.26 -10.37 53.38
N ILE A 719 -0.98 -11.65 53.09
CA ILE A 719 -1.53 -12.77 53.87
C ILE A 719 -0.97 -12.77 55.31
N GLY A 720 0.31 -12.41 55.50
CA GLY A 720 0.93 -12.15 56.81
C GLY A 720 0.14 -11.14 57.65
N SER A 721 -0.42 -10.10 57.02
CA SER A 721 -1.27 -9.12 57.72
C SER A 721 -2.61 -9.68 58.21
N ILE A 722 -3.13 -10.73 57.55
CA ILE A 722 -4.38 -11.41 57.94
C ILE A 722 -4.10 -12.40 59.07
N PHE A 723 -2.94 -13.06 59.03
CA PHE A 723 -2.54 -14.10 59.98
C PHE A 723 -1.17 -13.75 60.61
N PRO A 724 -1.12 -12.89 61.65
CA PRO A 724 0.13 -12.34 62.19
C PRO A 724 1.13 -13.38 62.73
N TYR A 725 0.65 -14.58 63.07
CA TYR A 725 1.45 -15.72 63.53
C TYR A 725 2.23 -16.40 62.40
N LEU A 726 1.97 -16.06 61.13
CA LEU A 726 2.75 -16.51 59.98
C LEU A 726 4.22 -16.10 60.08
N ASP A 727 4.50 -14.90 60.60
CA ASP A 727 5.86 -14.40 60.79
C ASP A 727 6.65 -15.22 61.83
N GLU A 728 5.97 -15.94 62.73
CA GLU A 728 6.60 -16.75 63.78
C GLU A 728 7.02 -18.15 63.32
N LEU A 729 6.37 -18.71 62.28
CA LEU A 729 6.62 -20.07 61.75
C LEU A 729 7.79 -20.10 60.74
N GLY A 730 8.11 -18.96 60.11
CA GLY A 730 9.20 -18.82 59.14
C GLY A 730 8.94 -19.51 57.79
N PRO A 731 9.53 -19.03 56.67
CA PRO A 731 9.20 -19.50 55.31
C PRO A 731 9.57 -20.98 55.03
N GLU A 732 10.44 -21.61 55.84
CA GLU A 732 10.89 -22.99 55.63
C GLU A 732 9.85 -24.06 56.01
N GLU A 733 8.86 -23.74 56.87
CA GLU A 733 7.73 -24.64 57.15
C GLU A 733 6.60 -24.53 56.09
N PHE A 734 6.73 -23.61 55.13
CA PHE A 734 5.77 -23.32 54.04
C PHE A 734 6.18 -23.91 52.69
N ASP A 735 7.20 -24.78 52.63
CA ASP A 735 7.72 -25.37 51.38
C ASP A 735 6.80 -26.47 50.81
N THR A 736 5.55 -26.09 50.53
CA THR A 736 4.65 -26.82 49.63
C THR A 736 4.54 -26.03 48.34
N GLN A 737 4.44 -26.74 47.22
CA GLN A 737 4.50 -26.19 45.86
C GLN A 737 3.43 -25.11 45.55
N ASP A 738 2.47 -24.94 46.45
CA ASP A 738 1.24 -24.19 46.24
C ASP A 738 1.05 -23.01 47.24
N SER A 739 1.96 -22.83 48.20
CA SER A 739 1.91 -21.71 49.18
C SER A 739 2.44 -20.41 48.57
N PRO A 740 1.88 -19.23 48.93
CA PRO A 740 2.39 -17.95 48.46
C PRO A 740 3.81 -17.74 48.98
N GLN A 741 4.71 -17.42 48.05
CA GLN A 741 6.11 -17.10 48.31
C GLN A 741 6.31 -15.58 48.41
N PRO A 742 7.42 -15.07 48.97
CA PRO A 742 7.69 -13.62 49.06
C PRO A 742 7.67 -12.87 47.72
N ASP A 743 7.84 -13.57 46.60
CA ASP A 743 7.77 -13.06 45.23
C ASP A 743 6.44 -13.36 44.52
N SER A 744 5.49 -13.99 45.20
CA SER A 744 4.17 -14.28 44.64
C SER A 744 3.39 -12.99 44.41
N GLN A 745 3.01 -12.78 43.15
CA GLN A 745 2.19 -11.66 42.71
C GLN A 745 0.73 -12.08 42.59
N GLY A 746 -0.17 -11.12 42.76
CA GLY A 746 -1.60 -11.41 42.72
C GLY A 746 -2.48 -10.18 42.69
N PHE A 747 -3.78 -10.40 42.83
CA PHE A 747 -4.81 -9.40 42.83
C PHE A 747 -5.73 -9.56 44.03
N LEU A 748 -6.08 -8.44 44.65
CA LEU A 748 -7.20 -8.36 45.59
C LEU A 748 -8.38 -7.67 44.90
N LEU A 749 -9.45 -8.42 44.68
CA LEU A 749 -10.59 -8.04 43.88
C LEU A 749 -11.81 -7.75 44.76
N PRO A 750 -12.49 -6.60 44.61
CA PRO A 750 -13.71 -6.31 45.35
C PRO A 750 -14.89 -7.10 44.76
N LEU A 751 -15.67 -7.78 45.61
CA LEU A 751 -16.93 -8.42 45.21
C LEU A 751 -18.09 -7.46 45.45
N VAL A 752 -18.57 -6.82 44.38
CA VAL A 752 -19.55 -5.72 44.46
C VAL A 752 -20.70 -5.94 43.45
N PRO A 753 -21.74 -6.71 43.81
CA PRO A 753 -22.96 -6.77 43.03
C PRO A 753 -23.68 -5.40 43.05
N GLY A 754 -23.58 -4.65 41.94
CA GLY A 754 -24.19 -3.34 41.80
C GLY A 754 -23.55 -2.27 42.70
N LYS A 755 -24.19 -1.94 43.83
CA LYS A 755 -23.68 -0.95 44.80
C LYS A 755 -23.28 -1.55 46.16
N LYS A 756 -23.71 -2.79 46.42
CA LYS A 756 -23.49 -3.50 47.69
C LYS A 756 -22.14 -4.20 47.63
N VAL A 757 -21.34 -4.07 48.67
CA VAL A 757 -20.12 -4.85 48.85
C VAL A 757 -20.50 -6.12 49.59
N ILE A 758 -20.07 -7.27 49.11
CA ILE A 758 -20.35 -8.56 49.75
C ILE A 758 -19.08 -9.26 50.25
N GLY A 759 -17.90 -8.77 49.88
CA GLY A 759 -16.63 -9.38 50.20
C GLY A 759 -15.50 -8.96 49.28
N CYS A 760 -14.40 -9.70 49.31
CA CYS A 760 -13.30 -9.62 48.36
C CYS A 760 -12.77 -11.02 48.01
N LEU A 761 -12.16 -11.13 46.84
CA LEU A 761 -11.52 -12.33 46.32
C LEU A 761 -10.03 -12.03 46.16
N LEU A 762 -9.17 -12.85 46.73
CA LEU A 762 -7.74 -12.83 46.49
C LEU A 762 -7.40 -13.90 45.46
N ILE A 763 -6.58 -13.56 44.47
CA ILE A 763 -6.05 -14.50 43.47
C ILE A 763 -4.55 -14.28 43.34
N TRP A 764 -3.75 -15.34 43.26
CA TRP A 764 -2.31 -15.25 43.00
C TRP A 764 -1.82 -16.43 42.15
N GLY A 765 -0.67 -16.27 41.51
CA GLY A 765 -0.09 -17.29 40.65
C GLY A 765 1.11 -16.79 39.85
N PRO A 766 1.70 -17.63 38.98
CA PRO A 766 2.86 -17.24 38.18
C PRO A 766 2.51 -16.18 37.12
N ASP A 767 3.48 -15.33 36.81
CA ASP A 767 3.43 -14.32 35.74
C ASP A 767 2.31 -13.26 35.83
N MET A 768 1.65 -13.08 36.98
CA MET A 768 0.59 -12.08 37.17
C MET A 768 1.11 -10.65 36.92
N ASN A 769 0.41 -9.84 36.13
CA ASN A 769 0.84 -8.46 35.87
C ASN A 769 -0.32 -7.48 35.73
N ASN A 770 -0.05 -6.18 35.90
CA ASN A 770 -1.06 -5.12 35.83
C ASN A 770 -1.91 -5.08 34.54
N GLN A 771 -1.45 -5.66 33.43
CA GLN A 771 -2.24 -5.71 32.19
C GLN A 771 -3.41 -6.71 32.28
N ASP A 772 -3.39 -7.64 33.24
CA ASP A 772 -4.44 -8.65 33.45
C ASP A 772 -5.66 -8.08 34.22
N ILE A 773 -5.56 -6.88 34.79
CA ILE A 773 -6.61 -6.22 35.59
C ILE A 773 -7.98 -6.23 34.91
N PRO A 774 -8.14 -5.89 33.61
CA PRO A 774 -9.45 -5.90 32.96
C PRO A 774 -10.12 -7.28 32.94
N ALA A 775 -9.34 -8.34 32.75
CA ALA A 775 -9.84 -9.72 32.72
C ALA A 775 -10.35 -10.14 34.11
N PHE A 776 -9.53 -9.91 35.14
CA PHE A 776 -9.87 -10.20 36.52
C PHE A 776 -11.01 -9.33 37.06
N SER A 777 -11.11 -8.07 36.63
CA SER A 777 -12.21 -7.18 37.01
C SER A 777 -13.55 -7.68 36.47
N LEU A 778 -13.57 -8.17 35.22
CA LEU A 778 -14.77 -8.75 34.64
C LEU A 778 -15.17 -10.02 35.39
N PHE A 779 -14.19 -10.88 35.68
CA PHE A 779 -14.39 -12.11 36.42
C PHE A 779 -14.97 -11.85 37.82
N ALA A 780 -14.36 -10.96 38.61
CA ALA A 780 -14.87 -10.58 39.93
C ALA A 780 -16.30 -10.04 39.88
N SER A 781 -16.63 -9.24 38.84
CA SER A 781 -17.99 -8.74 38.67
C SER A 781 -18.99 -9.88 38.46
N GLN A 782 -18.68 -10.87 37.62
CA GLN A 782 -19.57 -12.02 37.38
C GLN A 782 -19.73 -12.89 38.64
N ILE A 783 -18.61 -13.24 39.28
CA ILE A 783 -18.60 -14.03 40.51
C ILE A 783 -19.37 -13.32 41.64
N SER A 784 -19.22 -12.01 41.77
CA SER A 784 -19.94 -11.24 42.80
C SER A 784 -21.47 -11.30 42.64
N VAL A 785 -21.96 -11.33 41.40
CA VAL A 785 -23.39 -11.49 41.10
C VAL A 785 -23.86 -12.91 41.40
N ALA A 786 -23.08 -13.92 41.01
CA ALA A 786 -23.39 -15.32 41.28
C ALA A 786 -23.50 -15.61 42.79
N ILE A 787 -22.52 -15.16 43.59
CA ILE A 787 -22.49 -15.33 45.04
C ILE A 787 -23.67 -14.64 45.73
N GLU A 788 -24.02 -13.41 45.33
CA GLU A 788 -25.18 -12.72 45.91
C GLU A 788 -26.50 -13.40 45.52
N ASN A 789 -26.63 -13.87 44.28
CA ASN A 789 -27.81 -14.62 43.84
C ASN A 789 -28.00 -15.91 44.67
N ALA A 790 -26.90 -16.62 44.95
CA ALA A 790 -26.90 -17.80 45.81
C ALA A 790 -27.43 -17.49 47.22
N ARG A 791 -26.84 -16.46 47.85
CA ARG A 791 -27.21 -16.01 49.20
C ARG A 791 -28.67 -15.57 49.26
N LEU A 792 -29.15 -14.86 48.25
CA LEU A 792 -30.55 -14.45 48.16
C LEU A 792 -31.47 -15.65 47.99
N MET A 793 -31.11 -16.64 47.17
CA MET A 793 -31.91 -17.84 46.97
C MET A 793 -32.00 -18.69 48.24
N GLU A 794 -30.90 -18.85 48.98
CA GLU A 794 -30.88 -19.53 50.27
C GLU A 794 -31.76 -18.83 51.30
N LYS A 795 -31.69 -17.50 51.37
CA LYS A 795 -32.55 -16.70 52.24
C LYS A 795 -34.04 -16.83 51.87
N ILE A 796 -34.37 -16.85 50.58
CA ILE A 796 -35.73 -17.09 50.10
C ILE A 796 -36.21 -18.48 50.52
N GLN A 797 -35.37 -19.52 50.39
CA GLN A 797 -35.71 -20.87 50.83
C GLN A 797 -35.97 -20.93 52.34
N GLN A 798 -35.13 -20.27 53.16
CA GLN A 798 -35.33 -20.21 54.61
C GLN A 798 -36.65 -19.53 55.00
N ILE A 799 -36.98 -18.38 54.40
CA ILE A 799 -38.24 -17.66 54.67
C ILE A 799 -39.45 -18.51 54.22
N ALA A 800 -39.32 -19.26 53.11
CA ALA A 800 -40.41 -20.10 52.63
C ALA A 800 -40.77 -21.26 53.59
N ILE A 801 -39.83 -21.69 54.44
CA ILE A 801 -40.01 -22.85 55.33
C ILE A 801 -40.09 -22.50 56.83
N THR A 802 -39.89 -21.23 57.22
CA THR A 802 -39.97 -20.76 58.61
C THR A 802 -41.21 -19.87 58.85
N ASP A 803 -41.64 -19.75 60.10
CA ASP A 803 -42.74 -18.87 60.54
C ASP A 803 -42.19 -17.50 60.92
N ASP A 804 -42.63 -16.45 60.23
CA ASP A 804 -42.13 -15.06 60.38
C ASP A 804 -42.19 -14.54 61.83
N LEU A 805 -43.14 -15.00 62.63
CA LEU A 805 -43.30 -14.51 64.01
C LEU A 805 -42.36 -15.20 64.99
N THR A 806 -42.17 -16.52 64.85
CA THR A 806 -41.51 -17.35 65.85
C THR A 806 -40.12 -17.85 65.45
N GLY A 807 -39.77 -17.80 64.17
CA GLY A 807 -38.51 -18.35 63.64
C GLY A 807 -38.45 -19.88 63.60
N LEU A 808 -39.49 -20.58 64.06
CA LEU A 808 -39.62 -22.04 63.97
C LEU A 808 -40.00 -22.45 62.55
N TYR A 809 -39.93 -23.74 62.22
CA TYR A 809 -40.45 -24.21 60.93
C TYR A 809 -41.95 -23.89 60.81
N ASN A 810 -42.37 -23.34 59.68
CA ASN A 810 -43.79 -23.21 59.38
C ASN A 810 -44.37 -24.60 59.00
N ARG A 811 -45.69 -24.69 58.79
CA ARG A 811 -46.33 -25.95 58.40
C ARG A 811 -45.65 -26.62 57.21
N ARG A 812 -45.24 -25.87 56.19
CA ARG A 812 -44.57 -26.43 55.02
C ARG A 812 -43.19 -26.97 55.37
N GLY A 813 -42.37 -26.17 56.06
CA GLY A 813 -41.02 -26.57 56.46
C GLY A 813 -41.00 -27.81 57.36
N LEU A 814 -41.90 -27.86 58.35
CA LEU A 814 -42.02 -29.01 59.24
C LEU A 814 -42.31 -30.31 58.47
N TYR A 815 -43.18 -30.24 57.46
CA TYR A 815 -43.52 -31.42 56.66
C TYR A 815 -42.42 -31.79 55.66
N GLU A 816 -41.70 -30.82 55.10
CA GLU A 816 -40.55 -31.09 54.23
C GLU A 816 -39.42 -31.80 55.00
N VAL A 817 -39.05 -31.28 56.18
CA VAL A 817 -38.02 -31.89 57.05
C VAL A 817 -38.52 -33.20 57.66
N GLY A 818 -39.76 -33.25 58.15
CA GLY A 818 -40.32 -34.44 58.78
C GLY A 818 -40.51 -35.63 57.83
N ARG A 819 -40.71 -35.39 56.53
CA ARG A 819 -40.71 -36.46 55.52
C ARG A 819 -39.36 -37.17 55.47
N LEU A 820 -38.26 -36.42 55.51
CA LEU A 820 -36.91 -36.99 55.52
C LEU A 820 -36.66 -37.81 56.78
N GLU A 821 -37.16 -37.35 57.93
CA GLU A 821 -37.04 -38.09 59.21
C GLU A 821 -37.83 -39.40 59.22
N ILE A 822 -38.99 -39.46 58.55
CA ILE A 822 -39.72 -40.72 58.37
C ILE A 822 -38.98 -41.67 57.45
N GLU A 823 -38.45 -41.18 56.31
CA GLU A 823 -37.64 -42.02 55.42
C GLU A 823 -36.40 -42.58 56.13
N ARG A 824 -35.73 -41.77 56.96
CA ARG A 824 -34.61 -42.20 57.81
C ARG A 824 -35.05 -43.25 58.83
N THR A 825 -36.14 -43.00 59.53
CA THR A 825 -36.72 -43.89 60.53
C THR A 825 -37.07 -45.26 59.94
N LEU A 826 -37.77 -45.29 58.80
CA LEU A 826 -38.15 -46.53 58.12
C LEU A 826 -36.94 -47.29 57.57
N ARG A 827 -35.89 -46.59 57.15
CA ARG A 827 -34.67 -47.21 56.61
C ARG A 827 -33.76 -47.79 57.70
N TYR A 828 -33.68 -47.13 58.86
CA TYR A 828 -32.74 -47.47 59.93
C TYR A 828 -33.42 -48.06 61.17
N GLU A 829 -34.72 -48.34 61.12
CA GLU A 829 -35.53 -48.87 62.22
C GLU A 829 -35.39 -48.07 63.54
N MET A 830 -35.26 -46.74 63.42
CA MET A 830 -35.13 -45.85 64.58
C MET A 830 -36.50 -45.34 65.04
N PRO A 831 -36.78 -45.24 66.35
CA PRO A 831 -38.09 -44.75 66.81
C PRO A 831 -38.25 -43.25 66.53
N LEU A 832 -39.41 -42.85 65.99
CA LEU A 832 -39.79 -41.45 65.80
C LEU A 832 -41.06 -41.15 66.58
N ALA A 833 -41.05 -40.07 67.36
CA ALA A 833 -42.24 -39.60 68.08
C ALA A 833 -42.61 -38.18 67.66
N ALA A 834 -43.88 -37.83 67.79
CA ALA A 834 -44.39 -36.48 67.61
C ALA A 834 -45.10 -36.00 68.88
N ILE A 835 -44.88 -34.73 69.22
CA ILE A 835 -45.64 -33.99 70.23
C ILE A 835 -46.40 -32.88 69.52
N VAL A 836 -47.73 -32.89 69.60
CA VAL A 836 -48.57 -31.78 69.16
C VAL A 836 -49.02 -31.01 70.39
N MET A 837 -48.84 -29.69 70.39
CA MET A 837 -49.02 -28.81 71.53
C MET A 837 -49.92 -27.64 71.16
N ASP A 838 -50.72 -27.20 72.11
CA ASP A 838 -51.58 -26.04 71.95
C ASP A 838 -51.67 -25.25 73.25
N ILE A 839 -51.58 -23.92 73.14
CA ILE A 839 -51.61 -23.01 74.28
C ILE A 839 -53.05 -22.89 74.79
N ASP A 840 -53.27 -23.33 76.02
CA ASP A 840 -54.60 -23.35 76.61
C ASP A 840 -55.19 -21.95 76.72
N HIS A 841 -56.41 -21.80 76.20
CA HIS A 841 -57.18 -20.55 76.28
C HIS A 841 -56.47 -19.33 75.68
N PHE A 842 -55.58 -19.51 74.70
CA PHE A 842 -54.84 -18.41 74.09
C PHE A 842 -55.73 -17.31 73.49
N LYS A 843 -56.90 -17.67 72.94
CA LYS A 843 -57.92 -16.69 72.53
C LYS A 843 -58.28 -15.69 73.65
N ARG A 844 -58.36 -16.12 74.92
CA ARG A 844 -58.62 -15.21 76.05
C ARG A 844 -57.49 -14.20 76.26
N VAL A 845 -56.24 -14.61 76.04
CA VAL A 845 -55.08 -13.71 76.11
C VAL A 845 -55.20 -12.61 75.05
N ASN A 846 -55.56 -12.98 73.82
CA ASN A 846 -55.81 -12.02 72.74
C ASN A 846 -56.99 -11.10 73.03
N ASP A 847 -58.12 -11.66 73.50
CA ASP A 847 -59.35 -10.91 73.79
C ASP A 847 -59.16 -9.95 74.99
N GLN A 848 -58.30 -10.28 75.95
CA GLN A 848 -58.07 -9.48 77.16
C GLN A 848 -57.02 -8.39 77.00
N HIS A 849 -56.01 -8.58 76.15
CA HIS A 849 -54.87 -7.66 76.05
C HIS A 849 -54.73 -7.04 74.65
N SER A 850 -54.44 -7.86 73.64
CA SER A 850 -54.45 -7.55 72.20
C SER A 850 -53.69 -8.65 71.45
N HIS A 851 -53.82 -8.67 70.12
CA HIS A 851 -53.00 -9.53 69.26
C HIS A 851 -51.49 -9.29 69.41
N ALA A 852 -51.04 -8.04 69.60
CA ALA A 852 -49.61 -7.75 69.77
C ALA A 852 -49.02 -8.36 71.05
N ILE A 853 -49.83 -8.48 72.10
CA ILE A 853 -49.45 -9.18 73.34
C ILE A 853 -49.49 -10.69 73.13
N GLY A 854 -50.48 -11.21 72.41
CA GLY A 854 -50.50 -12.61 71.95
C GLY A 854 -49.24 -12.99 71.18
N ASP A 855 -48.76 -12.12 70.30
CA ASP A 855 -47.52 -12.33 69.54
C ASP A 855 -46.27 -12.39 70.44
N GLN A 856 -46.22 -11.57 71.49
CA GLN A 856 -45.15 -11.66 72.50
C GLN A 856 -45.21 -13.00 73.25
N VAL A 857 -46.43 -13.47 73.58
CA VAL A 857 -46.64 -14.77 74.21
C VAL A 857 -46.21 -15.92 73.31
N LEU A 858 -46.54 -15.87 72.01
CA LEU A 858 -46.13 -16.88 71.04
C LEU A 858 -44.61 -16.92 70.85
N ARG A 859 -43.93 -15.76 70.76
CA ARG A 859 -42.46 -15.70 70.71
C ARG A 859 -41.80 -16.27 71.95
N SER A 860 -42.31 -15.92 73.14
CA SER A 860 -41.78 -16.45 74.39
C SER A 860 -42.02 -17.96 74.52
N PHE A 861 -43.17 -18.45 74.07
CA PHE A 861 -43.49 -19.87 74.04
C PHE A 861 -42.57 -20.63 73.10
N ALA A 862 -42.42 -20.15 71.86
CA ALA A 862 -41.54 -20.73 70.86
C ALA A 862 -40.09 -20.82 71.35
N LYS A 863 -39.56 -19.72 71.91
CA LYS A 863 -38.23 -19.68 72.52
C LYS A 863 -38.07 -20.70 73.65
N CYS A 864 -39.04 -20.77 74.56
CA CYS A 864 -39.04 -21.74 75.65
C CYS A 864 -39.02 -23.19 75.15
N VAL A 865 -39.77 -23.49 74.07
CA VAL A 865 -39.76 -24.84 73.47
C VAL A 865 -38.40 -25.12 72.85
N GLN A 866 -37.88 -24.21 72.02
CA GLN A 866 -36.64 -24.38 71.27
C GLN A 866 -35.42 -24.57 72.20
N GLU A 867 -35.31 -23.78 73.28
CA GLU A 867 -34.23 -23.89 74.27
C GLU A 867 -34.31 -25.19 75.10
N ASN A 868 -35.45 -25.88 75.07
CA ASN A 868 -35.70 -27.11 75.85
C ASN A 868 -35.92 -28.34 74.96
N THR A 869 -35.57 -28.26 73.69
CA THR A 869 -35.49 -29.38 72.75
C THR A 869 -34.03 -29.65 72.35
N ARG A 870 -33.72 -30.84 71.85
CA ARG A 870 -32.39 -31.17 71.34
C ARG A 870 -32.21 -30.56 69.95
N GLU A 871 -30.97 -30.38 69.53
CA GLU A 871 -30.63 -29.88 68.19
C GLU A 871 -31.22 -30.75 67.06
N LEU A 872 -31.31 -32.06 67.28
CA LEU A 872 -31.93 -33.02 66.36
C LEU A 872 -33.47 -32.99 66.35
N ASP A 873 -34.11 -32.37 67.34
CA ASP A 873 -35.57 -32.31 67.43
C ASP A 873 -36.11 -31.21 66.50
N VAL A 874 -37.10 -31.54 65.67
CA VAL A 874 -37.65 -30.60 64.69
C VAL A 874 -38.87 -29.90 65.28
N VAL A 875 -38.77 -28.60 65.50
CA VAL A 875 -39.84 -27.78 66.08
C VAL A 875 -40.49 -26.91 65.02
N GLY A 876 -41.82 -27.01 64.88
CA GLY A 876 -42.57 -26.18 63.94
C GLY A 876 -43.86 -25.62 64.52
N ARG A 877 -44.29 -24.47 64.00
CA ARG A 877 -45.58 -23.85 64.25
C ARG A 877 -46.49 -24.11 63.05
N ILE A 878 -47.55 -24.89 63.27
CA ILE A 878 -48.44 -25.36 62.19
C ILE A 878 -49.73 -24.56 62.07
N GLY A 879 -50.06 -23.77 63.10
CA GLY A 879 -51.27 -22.96 63.20
C GLY A 879 -51.12 -21.79 64.17
N GLY A 880 -52.22 -21.10 64.46
CA GLY A 880 -52.20 -19.87 65.27
C GLY A 880 -51.54 -20.05 66.63
N GLU A 881 -52.01 -21.03 67.41
CA GLU A 881 -51.51 -21.38 68.75
C GLU A 881 -51.01 -22.84 68.85
N GLU A 882 -50.85 -23.49 67.69
CA GLU A 882 -50.53 -24.92 67.55
C GLU A 882 -49.10 -25.15 67.10
N PHE A 883 -48.39 -26.00 67.84
CA PHE A 883 -46.98 -26.32 67.64
C PHE A 883 -46.78 -27.83 67.56
N VAL A 884 -45.79 -28.27 66.80
CA VAL A 884 -45.40 -29.67 66.66
C VAL A 884 -43.91 -29.81 66.91
N ILE A 885 -43.54 -30.87 67.62
CA ILE A 885 -42.15 -31.30 67.79
C ILE A 885 -42.04 -32.72 67.25
N LEU A 886 -41.12 -32.95 66.33
CA LEU A 886 -40.67 -34.29 65.96
C LEU A 886 -39.44 -34.63 66.77
N LEU A 887 -39.41 -35.84 67.31
CA LEU A 887 -38.36 -36.33 68.19
C LEU A 887 -37.71 -37.58 67.57
N PRO A 888 -36.73 -37.40 66.67
CA PRO A 888 -35.96 -38.53 66.15
C PRO A 888 -35.26 -39.30 67.27
N GLY A 889 -35.21 -40.63 67.13
CA GLY A 889 -34.62 -41.55 68.10
C GLY A 889 -35.35 -41.64 69.44
N SER A 890 -36.57 -41.10 69.56
CA SER A 890 -37.32 -41.11 70.82
C SER A 890 -38.44 -42.15 70.82
N ASN A 891 -38.38 -43.07 71.79
CA ASN A 891 -39.47 -43.98 72.10
C ASN A 891 -40.54 -43.33 72.99
N HIS A 892 -41.62 -44.08 73.24
CA HIS A 892 -42.77 -43.66 74.04
C HIS A 892 -42.43 -42.94 75.34
N LYS A 893 -41.60 -43.59 76.17
CA LYS A 893 -41.24 -43.11 77.50
C LYS A 893 -40.43 -41.83 77.41
N SER A 894 -39.50 -41.74 76.46
CA SER A 894 -38.68 -40.54 76.26
C SER A 894 -39.52 -39.36 75.75
N ALA A 895 -40.40 -39.58 74.77
CA ALA A 895 -41.28 -38.54 74.24
C ALA A 895 -42.24 -38.00 75.31
N GLN A 896 -42.83 -38.87 76.12
CA GLN A 896 -43.68 -38.46 77.25
C GLN A 896 -42.91 -37.67 78.30
N ARG A 897 -41.65 -38.04 78.59
CA ARG A 897 -40.81 -37.27 79.53
C ARG A 897 -40.50 -35.88 79.00
N THR A 898 -40.16 -35.75 77.72
CA THR A 898 -39.93 -34.45 77.07
C THR A 898 -41.18 -33.59 77.13
N ALA A 899 -42.33 -34.14 76.75
CA ALA A 899 -43.63 -33.45 76.84
C ALA A 899 -43.96 -33.00 78.26
N ALA A 900 -43.81 -33.89 79.26
CA ALA A 900 -44.10 -33.57 80.66
C ALA A 900 -43.14 -32.52 81.24
N ARG A 901 -41.86 -32.53 80.81
CA ARG A 901 -40.89 -31.50 81.16
C ARG A 901 -41.30 -30.15 80.60
N LEU A 902 -41.61 -30.08 79.30
CA LEU A 902 -42.07 -28.85 78.63
C LEU A 902 -43.35 -28.31 79.28
N GLN A 903 -44.32 -29.18 79.56
CA GLN A 903 -45.58 -28.78 80.21
C GLN A 903 -45.33 -28.11 81.57
N LYS A 904 -44.46 -28.68 82.42
CA LYS A 904 -44.11 -28.10 83.72
C LYS A 904 -43.36 -26.78 83.58
N LEU A 905 -42.40 -26.70 82.65
CA LEU A 905 -41.62 -25.48 82.41
C LEU A 905 -42.54 -24.34 81.98
N ILE A 906 -43.40 -24.59 81.00
CA ILE A 906 -44.35 -23.59 80.48
C ILE A 906 -45.35 -23.18 81.56
N ALA A 907 -45.89 -24.12 82.34
CA ALA A 907 -46.83 -23.82 83.41
C ALA A 907 -46.20 -23.10 84.62
N ASN A 908 -44.89 -23.18 84.80
CA ASN A 908 -44.18 -22.50 85.90
C ASN A 908 -43.53 -21.18 85.45
N ASN A 909 -43.26 -21.00 84.16
CA ASN A 909 -42.73 -19.76 83.61
C ASN A 909 -43.82 -18.69 83.51
N VAL A 910 -43.41 -17.45 83.79
CA VAL A 910 -44.22 -16.27 83.58
C VAL A 910 -43.70 -15.56 82.35
N THR A 911 -44.59 -15.27 81.40
CA THR A 911 -44.22 -14.52 80.20
C THR A 911 -44.29 -13.04 80.50
N HIS A 912 -43.15 -12.36 80.48
CA HIS A 912 -43.09 -10.92 80.64
C HIS A 912 -43.48 -10.25 79.31
N THR A 913 -44.61 -9.54 79.32
CA THR A 913 -45.10 -8.79 78.16
C THR A 913 -45.18 -7.30 78.47
N SER A 914 -45.35 -6.47 77.45
CA SER A 914 -45.60 -5.04 77.63
C SER A 914 -46.92 -4.72 78.35
N ALA A 915 -47.82 -5.69 78.50
CA ALA A 915 -49.06 -5.56 79.30
C ALA A 915 -48.93 -6.13 80.73
N GLY A 916 -47.74 -6.57 81.13
CA GLY A 916 -47.46 -7.22 82.41
C GLY A 916 -47.15 -8.71 82.30
N GLU A 917 -47.16 -9.38 83.43
CA GLU A 917 -46.86 -10.81 83.58
C GLU A 917 -48.06 -11.68 83.19
N ILE A 918 -47.91 -12.49 82.14
CA ILE A 918 -48.95 -13.41 81.66
C ILE A 918 -48.51 -14.84 81.90
N LYS A 919 -49.38 -15.60 82.58
CA LYS A 919 -49.18 -17.02 82.81
C LYS A 919 -50.00 -17.83 81.83
N ILE A 920 -49.35 -18.78 81.15
CA ILE A 920 -49.98 -19.68 80.18
C ILE A 920 -49.82 -21.13 80.62
N THR A 921 -50.70 -21.99 80.11
CA THR A 921 -50.55 -23.45 80.21
C THR A 921 -50.64 -24.07 78.84
N VAL A 922 -50.17 -25.30 78.71
CA VAL A 922 -50.13 -26.02 77.43
C VAL A 922 -50.75 -27.39 77.59
N SER A 923 -51.60 -27.76 76.64
CA SER A 923 -52.04 -29.13 76.46
C SER A 923 -51.18 -29.80 75.39
N GLN A 924 -50.81 -31.06 75.60
CA GLN A 924 -49.92 -31.78 74.68
C GLN A 924 -50.44 -33.19 74.39
N GLY A 925 -50.37 -33.59 73.13
CA GLY A 925 -50.61 -34.93 72.64
C GLY A 925 -49.32 -35.56 72.14
N VAL A 926 -49.04 -36.80 72.54
CA VAL A 926 -47.83 -37.54 72.15
C VAL A 926 -48.22 -38.78 71.34
N ALA A 927 -47.57 -38.99 70.20
CA ALA A 927 -47.68 -40.22 69.41
C ALA A 927 -46.31 -40.72 68.96
N ILE A 928 -46.25 -41.99 68.57
CA ILE A 928 -45.05 -42.64 68.03
C ILE A 928 -45.44 -43.22 66.69
N LEU A 929 -44.50 -43.19 65.76
CA LEU A 929 -44.64 -43.85 64.49
C LEU A 929 -44.73 -45.37 64.70
N ASP A 930 -45.76 -45.99 64.15
CA ASP A 930 -45.93 -47.43 64.12
C ASP A 930 -46.20 -47.90 62.67
N ASP A 931 -46.17 -49.22 62.46
CA ASP A 931 -46.31 -49.84 61.13
C ASP A 931 -47.65 -49.55 60.44
N SER A 932 -48.65 -49.01 61.17
CA SER A 932 -49.95 -48.65 60.60
C SER A 932 -49.97 -47.25 59.97
N MET A 933 -48.94 -46.44 60.23
CA MET A 933 -48.81 -45.06 59.74
C MET A 933 -48.00 -45.02 58.44
N GLN A 934 -48.51 -44.34 57.41
CA GLN A 934 -47.87 -44.29 56.10
C GLN A 934 -46.98 -43.05 55.91
N ASP A 935 -47.28 -41.98 56.63
CA ASP A 935 -46.58 -40.70 56.48
C ASP A 935 -46.60 -39.85 57.76
N LEU A 936 -46.01 -38.65 57.67
CA LEU A 936 -45.95 -37.71 58.78
C LEU A 936 -47.32 -37.21 59.22
N ASN A 937 -48.26 -37.15 58.28
CA ASN A 937 -49.59 -36.66 58.54
C ASN A 937 -50.34 -37.61 59.48
N ASP A 938 -50.17 -38.93 59.31
CA ASP A 938 -50.76 -39.93 60.20
C ASP A 938 -50.23 -39.84 61.63
N LEU A 939 -48.91 -39.65 61.77
CA LEU A 939 -48.26 -39.46 63.07
C LEU A 939 -48.74 -38.19 63.78
N VAL A 940 -48.75 -37.06 63.06
CA VAL A 940 -49.23 -35.78 63.61
C VAL A 940 -50.72 -35.87 63.97
N LYS A 941 -51.56 -36.51 63.13
CA LYS A 941 -52.99 -36.75 63.46
C LYS A 941 -53.17 -37.62 64.70
N ALA A 942 -52.32 -38.63 64.91
CA ALA A 942 -52.39 -39.48 66.10
C ALA A 942 -52.05 -38.68 67.37
N ALA A 943 -51.04 -37.82 67.30
CA ALA A 943 -50.69 -36.91 68.39
C ALA A 943 -51.79 -35.84 68.61
N ASP A 944 -52.39 -35.31 67.55
CA ASP A 944 -53.49 -34.34 67.63
C ASP A 944 -54.74 -34.93 68.31
N ARG A 945 -55.11 -36.19 68.00
CA ARG A 945 -56.18 -36.89 68.74
C ARG A 945 -55.89 -36.99 70.25
N ALA A 946 -54.62 -37.20 70.62
CA ALA A 946 -54.20 -37.20 72.01
C ALA A 946 -54.28 -35.81 72.64
N LEU A 947 -53.89 -34.77 71.91
CA LEU A 947 -54.02 -33.37 72.34
C LEU A 947 -55.48 -33.01 72.59
N TYR A 948 -56.40 -33.43 71.71
CA TYR A 948 -57.83 -33.20 71.88
C TYR A 948 -58.34 -33.80 73.20
N ARG A 949 -57.97 -35.05 73.53
CA ARG A 949 -58.30 -35.65 74.84
C ARG A 949 -57.62 -34.94 76.01
N ALA A 950 -56.41 -34.39 75.84
CA ALA A 950 -55.76 -33.58 76.86
C ALA A 950 -56.58 -32.32 77.19
N LYS A 951 -57.13 -31.65 76.16
CA LYS A 951 -57.99 -30.48 76.31
C LYS A 951 -59.32 -30.81 77.01
N GLU A 952 -59.97 -31.91 76.65
CA GLU A 952 -61.26 -32.31 77.24
C GLU A 952 -61.13 -32.79 78.70
N THR A 953 -60.05 -33.50 79.03
CA THR A 953 -59.92 -34.09 80.37
C THR A 953 -59.46 -33.09 81.43
N GLY A 954 -59.25 -31.81 81.07
CA GLY A 954 -59.01 -30.72 82.00
C GLY A 954 -57.76 -29.87 81.73
N ARG A 955 -57.22 -29.91 80.49
CA ARG A 955 -56.10 -29.07 80.01
C ARG A 955 -54.81 -29.21 80.84
N ASN A 956 -53.79 -28.43 80.50
CA ASN A 956 -52.49 -28.36 81.17
C ASN A 956 -51.87 -29.74 81.48
N ARG A 957 -51.86 -30.64 80.48
CA ARG A 957 -51.45 -32.03 80.65
C ARG A 957 -50.93 -32.64 79.37
N VAL A 958 -50.29 -33.79 79.54
CA VAL A 958 -49.80 -34.62 78.45
C VAL A 958 -50.68 -35.87 78.35
N VAL A 959 -51.19 -36.16 77.15
CA VAL A 959 -51.90 -37.41 76.83
C VAL A 959 -51.16 -38.10 75.70
N SER A 960 -51.13 -39.43 75.72
CA SER A 960 -50.46 -40.23 74.69
C SER A 960 -51.49 -41.04 73.88
N SER A 961 -51.27 -41.13 72.58
CA SER A 961 -52.09 -41.94 71.65
C SER A 961 -52.14 -43.43 72.02
N ALA A 962 -51.09 -43.97 72.65
CA ALA A 962 -51.05 -45.38 73.08
C ALA A 962 -52.08 -45.76 74.16
N PHE A 963 -52.74 -44.78 74.79
CA PHE A 963 -53.80 -45.01 75.78
C PHE A 963 -55.18 -44.58 75.26
N LEU A 964 -55.31 -44.40 73.94
CA LEU A 964 -56.54 -43.97 73.28
C LEU A 964 -57.25 -45.09 72.57
#